data_AF-A0A7W3JEQ6-F1
#
_entry.id   AF-A0A7W3JEQ6-F1
#
_cell.length_a   1.000
_cell.length_b   1.000
_cell.length_c   1.000
_cell.angle_alpha   90.00
_cell.angle_beta   90.00
_cell.angle_gamma   90.00
#
_symmetry.space_group_name_H-M   'P 1'
#
loop_
_entity.id
_entity.type
_entity.pdbx_description
1 polymer ?
#
loop_
_entity_poly.entity_id
_entity_poly.type
_entity_poly.pdbx_seq_one_letter_code
_entity_poly.pdbx_strand_id
1 'polypeptide(L)'
;MTVAASALVVTTTGLPAVAAVDSYPDEPSEAAASVLDSTLFQEALAAAAYSEAGSVSNPGPNEGNLNVELLGSELVHLGDVEVRLDEILDFGQLGALASRSEASGPLDAHAISGLAGADGGVTLDGETEDFGKATVDVLSVARLLGVDGLTDEIVDQLLLEAGAGAAEVKAEDGVLLDQDGVGGPGQYRVADLDLTLHSPVIEDAASSIYDIGGTIDTTVEDLINENLDDSALTGLFDAIPGVPTPSITVDSNMQENLFQSVVGEPITSKNQLITIDLSTGQLEVHLDKLVDGPNEGGINALDPNTELIDDTTYPLIAETVHELMQEVTNILIGAIEDSLNSVTINIAFTDESPLGNLDVSWSLPLADAVNGNFPEAVNNSTGTMAPVAELLVGTINTVGPALAPILAPVYDLLISDEGDNIFELLINDLKTDAITAPIRELLSPVFDVLSEVLSITINRQVTTEGVSPTSTKAEVAETSFELSALSIALLPANEVARIDLGNAAVRFGGDDGGSGEIDPTLTVNPVSVAPGQSTVATGEGYTPDSTATVQLVDPEGNPVGDAIAVDTDSEGGFTTPVPVPDDAELGDYTVVGTDDTTGEAAEAPLAVIAGSEVCAMDPTLTVVPGEAYPGDTVSVIGQGFPAGVPVVVQLRDAEGNPVGDAVTVTPDEACGFITDLTVPEDAEPGDHVVEAEPEDGSDGAEAPLEILNPDTNPECTNPAITADPTVVEAGAEVQVTGTGFPAGANVVVQLFDTEGNKVGGPVTVLVDEDCGFTTPITVPEDTEPGVIIVDAQPDDGSEGAQTPIVVTENTGGTGRDLTASFEKPTVQQGEEQTFYASGFEPGEQVVGVINSTSFALQAQAADAEGNVEWTFTVDEKLDLGEHQGIAVSLEQGDSASATFEVVATAGGADNGDGGLAATGANVGILIGATVLLLGAGAVMIKRRREISQAFATAMGRMSDDSKSV
;
A
#
# COMPACT_ATOMS: atom_id res chain seq x y z
N MET A 1 46.09 1.33 -19.39
CA MET A 1 46.44 1.27 -17.95
C MET A 1 46.48 2.71 -17.49
N THR A 2 45.39 3.29 -17.01
CA THR A 2 44.62 2.86 -15.83
C THR A 2 43.12 2.85 -16.15
N VAL A 3 42.47 1.71 -15.87
CA VAL A 3 41.01 1.53 -15.90
C VAL A 3 40.52 1.96 -14.52
N ALA A 4 39.61 2.94 -14.45
CA ALA A 4 38.83 3.18 -13.26
C ALA A 4 37.54 2.37 -13.45
N ALA A 5 37.43 1.28 -12.71
CA ALA A 5 36.21 0.50 -12.58
C ALA A 5 35.29 1.27 -11.63
N SER A 6 34.22 1.85 -12.17
CA SER A 6 33.08 2.30 -11.37
C SER A 6 32.38 1.05 -10.86
N ALA A 7 32.32 0.90 -9.54
CA ALA A 7 31.65 -0.21 -8.89
C ALA A 7 30.14 -0.01 -9.03
N LEU A 8 29.52 -0.84 -9.88
CA LEU A 8 28.08 -1.05 -9.90
C LEU A 8 27.69 -1.71 -8.57
N VAL A 9 27.19 -0.93 -7.62
CA VAL A 9 26.55 -1.45 -6.42
C VAL A 9 25.16 -1.89 -6.83
N VAL A 10 25.01 -3.18 -7.13
CA VAL A 10 23.71 -3.83 -7.34
C VAL A 10 23.06 -4.01 -5.96
N THR A 11 22.18 -3.09 -5.59
CA THR A 11 21.15 -3.34 -4.58
C THR A 11 19.99 -4.11 -5.23
N THR A 12 19.30 -4.91 -4.43
CA THR A 12 18.48 -6.07 -4.81
C THR A 12 17.08 -5.75 -5.41
N THR A 13 16.98 -4.87 -6.41
CA THR A 13 15.71 -4.61 -7.12
C THR A 13 15.97 -4.26 -8.59
N GLY A 14 15.64 -5.18 -9.51
CA GLY A 14 15.46 -4.95 -10.96
C GLY A 14 16.72 -4.59 -11.76
N LEU A 15 16.92 -5.26 -12.91
CA LEU A 15 17.73 -4.67 -13.98
C LEU A 15 17.04 -3.36 -14.43
N PRO A 16 17.76 -2.26 -14.69
CA PRO A 16 17.14 -1.01 -15.15
C PRO A 16 16.44 -1.27 -16.49
N ALA A 17 15.23 -0.74 -16.67
CA ALA A 17 14.62 -0.78 -17.99
C ALA A 17 15.23 0.31 -18.85
N VAL A 18 15.33 -0.02 -20.11
CA VAL A 18 16.22 0.67 -21.02
C VAL A 18 15.33 1.56 -21.91
N ALA A 19 15.30 2.81 -21.45
CA ALA A 19 15.39 4.08 -22.16
C ALA A 19 16.08 5.02 -21.15
N ALA A 20 17.15 4.52 -20.52
CA ALA A 20 17.70 5.12 -19.32
C ALA A 20 18.20 6.54 -19.61
N VAL A 21 17.72 7.48 -18.81
CA VAL A 21 18.07 8.89 -18.82
C VAL A 21 19.36 9.10 -18.00
N ASP A 22 20.47 8.63 -18.57
CA ASP A 22 21.83 8.74 -18.03
C ASP A 22 22.86 9.06 -19.13
N SER A 23 22.41 9.50 -20.32
CA SER A 23 23.31 9.94 -21.40
C SER A 23 23.87 11.34 -21.13
N TYR A 24 23.14 12.17 -20.38
CA TYR A 24 23.52 13.54 -20.01
C TYR A 24 23.49 13.75 -18.48
N PRO A 25 24.25 12.96 -17.68
CA PRO A 25 24.14 12.94 -16.22
C PRO A 25 24.50 14.27 -15.54
N ASP A 26 25.29 15.11 -16.22
CA ASP A 26 25.69 16.42 -15.72
C ASP A 26 24.69 17.55 -16.11
N GLU A 27 23.60 17.23 -16.81
CA GLU A 27 22.58 18.19 -17.25
C GLU A 27 21.32 18.14 -16.38
N PRO A 28 20.65 19.29 -16.17
CA PRO A 28 19.53 19.41 -15.24
C PRO A 28 18.27 18.66 -15.70
N SER A 29 18.05 18.55 -17.01
CA SER A 29 17.05 17.64 -17.56
C SER A 29 17.53 16.92 -18.80
N GLU A 30 16.92 15.76 -19.00
CA GLU A 30 17.18 14.81 -20.07
C GLU A 30 15.90 14.05 -20.45
N ALA A 31 15.77 13.71 -21.72
CA ALA A 31 14.69 12.87 -22.25
C ALA A 31 15.28 11.78 -23.14
N ALA A 32 14.75 10.56 -23.05
CA ALA A 32 15.13 9.44 -23.91
C ALA A 32 13.89 8.63 -24.31
N ALA A 33 13.87 8.12 -25.55
CA ALA A 33 12.77 7.28 -26.05
C ALA A 33 13.31 6.19 -26.98
N SER A 34 12.69 5.02 -26.96
CA SER A 34 13.00 3.90 -27.86
C SER A 34 11.73 3.12 -28.21
N VAL A 35 11.67 2.55 -29.40
CA VAL A 35 10.53 1.70 -29.79
C VAL A 35 10.70 0.29 -29.24
N LEU A 36 11.93 -0.19 -29.22
CA LEU A 36 12.31 -1.50 -28.68
C LEU A 36 13.50 -1.29 -27.77
N ASP A 37 13.51 -2.00 -26.66
CA ASP A 37 14.69 -2.10 -25.83
C ASP A 37 14.82 -3.47 -25.18
N SER A 38 16.05 -3.85 -24.84
CA SER A 38 16.29 -5.09 -24.13
C SER A 38 17.65 -5.10 -23.45
N THR A 39 17.71 -5.77 -22.30
CA THR A 39 18.96 -6.12 -21.64
C THR A 39 19.84 -7.09 -22.45
N LEU A 40 19.30 -7.69 -23.52
CA LEU A 40 20.01 -8.61 -24.41
C LEU A 40 20.91 -7.91 -25.44
N PHE A 41 20.67 -6.64 -25.76
CA PHE A 41 21.40 -5.92 -26.82
C PHE A 41 22.46 -4.99 -26.24
N GLN A 42 23.75 -5.31 -26.43
CA GLN A 42 24.85 -4.45 -25.93
C GLN A 42 25.29 -3.36 -26.93
N GLU A 43 25.08 -3.54 -28.25
CA GLU A 43 25.57 -2.62 -29.30
C GLU A 43 24.48 -2.08 -30.25
N ALA A 44 23.26 -2.65 -30.28
CA ALA A 44 22.24 -2.38 -31.32
C ALA A 44 21.21 -1.28 -31.00
N LEU A 45 21.41 -0.46 -29.95
CA LEU A 45 20.42 0.55 -29.51
C LEU A 45 20.00 1.53 -30.63
N ALA A 46 20.94 1.89 -31.52
CA ALA A 46 20.66 2.79 -32.65
C ALA A 46 19.67 2.20 -33.69
N ALA A 47 19.53 0.87 -33.76
CA ALA A 47 18.61 0.19 -34.65
C ALA A 47 17.18 0.12 -34.09
N ALA A 48 17.04 0.32 -32.77
CA ALA A 48 15.82 0.17 -32.00
C ALA A 48 14.96 1.46 -31.94
N ALA A 49 15.19 2.37 -32.91
CA ALA A 49 14.65 3.72 -32.92
C ALA A 49 14.96 4.46 -31.60
N TYR A 50 16.20 4.50 -31.17
CA TYR A 50 16.58 5.26 -29.98
C TYR A 50 16.75 6.76 -30.28
N SER A 51 16.21 7.63 -29.43
CA SER A 51 16.43 9.07 -29.41
C SER A 51 16.72 9.55 -27.99
N GLU A 52 17.54 10.59 -27.87
CA GLU A 52 17.91 11.22 -26.59
C GLU A 52 18.05 12.74 -26.76
N ALA A 53 17.82 13.50 -25.69
CA ALA A 53 18.01 14.94 -25.64
C ALA A 53 18.42 15.38 -24.23
N GLY A 54 19.36 16.33 -24.13
CA GLY A 54 19.79 16.97 -22.88
C GLY A 54 19.59 18.47 -22.97
N SER A 55 19.08 19.09 -21.90
CA SER A 55 18.68 20.51 -21.84
C SER A 55 19.71 21.53 -22.31
N VAL A 56 21.01 21.24 -22.21
CA VAL A 56 22.09 22.18 -22.51
C VAL A 56 22.83 21.81 -23.78
N SER A 57 23.35 20.59 -23.87
CA SER A 57 24.23 20.22 -24.98
C SER A 57 23.45 19.81 -26.24
N ASN A 58 22.25 19.26 -26.06
CA ASN A 58 21.44 18.70 -27.15
C ASN A 58 19.92 18.75 -26.84
N PRO A 59 19.30 19.94 -26.82
CA PRO A 59 17.91 20.09 -26.36
C PRO A 59 16.85 19.44 -27.27
N GLY A 60 17.24 18.96 -28.45
CA GLY A 60 16.32 18.38 -29.41
C GLY A 60 15.43 19.42 -30.13
N PRO A 61 14.32 18.99 -30.74
CA PRO A 61 13.87 17.61 -30.82
C PRO A 61 14.81 16.74 -31.65
N ASN A 62 15.13 15.55 -31.13
CA ASN A 62 15.89 14.51 -31.82
C ASN A 62 14.98 13.34 -32.13
N GLU A 63 15.17 12.69 -33.28
CA GLU A 63 14.30 11.59 -33.74
C GLU A 63 15.11 10.34 -34.06
N GLY A 64 14.58 9.18 -33.67
CA GLY A 64 15.08 7.84 -34.02
C GLY A 64 14.08 7.11 -34.91
N ASN A 65 14.56 6.37 -35.91
CA ASN A 65 13.69 5.53 -36.76
C ASN A 65 14.07 4.06 -36.58
N LEU A 66 13.08 3.16 -36.58
CA LEU A 66 13.33 1.74 -36.42
C LEU A 66 13.99 1.14 -37.67
N ASN A 67 15.04 0.36 -37.48
CA ASN A 67 15.71 -0.37 -38.57
C ASN A 67 15.72 -1.88 -38.28
N VAL A 68 14.64 -2.55 -38.69
CA VAL A 68 14.44 -3.99 -38.49
C VAL A 68 15.50 -4.87 -39.17
N GLU A 69 16.08 -4.42 -40.29
CA GLU A 69 17.13 -5.18 -41.00
C GLU A 69 18.44 -5.22 -40.20
N LEU A 70 18.72 -4.15 -39.45
CA LEU A 70 19.88 -4.08 -38.58
C LEU A 70 19.66 -4.90 -37.29
N LEU A 71 18.46 -4.81 -36.68
CA LEU A 71 18.08 -5.58 -35.49
C LEU A 71 18.12 -7.11 -35.71
N GLY A 72 17.56 -7.60 -36.83
CA GLY A 72 17.52 -9.03 -37.11
C GLY A 72 18.91 -9.68 -37.28
N SER A 73 19.95 -8.88 -37.54
CA SER A 73 21.33 -9.38 -37.67
C SER A 73 22.12 -9.45 -36.36
N GLU A 74 21.54 -8.93 -35.27
CA GLU A 74 22.18 -8.88 -33.95
C GLU A 74 22.21 -10.26 -33.28
N LEU A 75 23.31 -10.54 -32.59
CA LEU A 75 23.50 -11.77 -31.81
C LEU A 75 23.13 -11.48 -30.35
N VAL A 76 22.18 -12.24 -29.80
CA VAL A 76 21.77 -12.15 -28.40
C VAL A 76 22.28 -13.33 -27.59
N HIS A 77 22.60 -13.07 -26.33
CA HIS A 77 23.00 -14.08 -25.37
C HIS A 77 21.84 -14.43 -24.44
N LEU A 78 21.31 -15.65 -24.57
CA LEU A 78 20.31 -16.21 -23.66
C LEU A 78 21.02 -17.22 -22.75
N GLY A 79 21.46 -16.75 -21.58
CA GLY A 79 22.33 -17.52 -20.68
C GLY A 79 23.69 -17.82 -21.33
N ASP A 80 24.01 -19.12 -21.49
CA ASP A 80 25.26 -19.59 -22.11
C ASP A 80 25.18 -19.75 -23.65
N VAL A 81 24.03 -19.47 -24.26
CA VAL A 81 23.78 -19.71 -25.70
C VAL A 81 23.69 -18.39 -26.47
N GLU A 82 24.34 -18.34 -27.64
CA GLU A 82 24.33 -17.20 -28.55
C GLU A 82 23.48 -17.55 -29.78
N VAL A 83 22.46 -16.74 -30.05
CA VAL A 83 21.46 -16.94 -31.12
C VAL A 83 21.19 -15.62 -31.81
N ARG A 84 20.81 -15.68 -33.09
CA ARG A 84 20.43 -14.45 -33.80
C ARG A 84 19.03 -14.04 -33.40
N LEU A 85 18.80 -12.74 -33.31
CA LEU A 85 17.51 -12.21 -32.89
C LEU A 85 16.38 -12.58 -33.85
N ASP A 86 16.67 -12.65 -35.16
CA ASP A 86 15.73 -13.10 -36.21
C ASP A 86 15.32 -14.58 -36.11
N GLU A 87 15.99 -15.37 -35.26
CA GLU A 87 15.63 -16.77 -35.00
C GLU A 87 14.61 -16.91 -33.86
N ILE A 88 14.35 -15.84 -33.09
CA ILE A 88 13.47 -15.85 -31.91
C ILE A 88 12.36 -14.81 -32.02
N LEU A 89 12.66 -13.66 -32.63
CA LEU A 89 11.77 -12.51 -32.73
C LEU A 89 11.64 -12.10 -34.21
N ASP A 90 10.41 -12.16 -34.73
CA ASP A 90 10.05 -11.56 -36.01
C ASP A 90 9.52 -10.15 -35.78
N PHE A 91 10.13 -9.15 -36.41
CA PHE A 91 9.77 -7.74 -36.27
C PHE A 91 8.62 -7.30 -37.19
N GLY A 92 8.12 -8.16 -38.07
CA GLY A 92 6.93 -7.91 -38.88
C GLY A 92 6.92 -6.53 -39.56
N GLN A 93 5.90 -5.72 -39.27
CA GLN A 93 5.69 -4.38 -39.83
C GLN A 93 6.14 -3.22 -38.92
N LEU A 94 6.90 -3.49 -37.86
CA LEU A 94 7.32 -2.48 -36.88
C LEU A 94 8.16 -1.32 -37.48
N GLY A 95 8.67 -1.45 -38.70
CA GLY A 95 9.55 -0.45 -39.34
C GLY A 95 8.92 0.93 -39.59
N ALA A 96 7.62 1.14 -39.32
CA ALA A 96 6.95 2.44 -39.38
C ALA A 96 7.06 3.26 -38.08
N LEU A 97 7.65 2.67 -37.03
CA LEU A 97 7.75 3.28 -35.71
C LEU A 97 9.00 4.13 -35.59
N ALA A 98 8.86 5.19 -34.80
CA ALA A 98 9.90 6.15 -34.52
C ALA A 98 9.82 6.60 -33.06
N SER A 99 10.89 7.26 -32.62
CA SER A 99 10.97 7.92 -31.32
C SER A 99 11.37 9.37 -31.50
N ARG A 100 11.02 10.17 -30.50
CA ARG A 100 11.42 11.57 -30.39
C ARG A 100 11.69 11.93 -28.94
N SER A 101 12.75 12.72 -28.73
CA SER A 101 13.14 13.25 -27.42
C SER A 101 13.47 14.73 -27.51
N GLU A 102 13.05 15.51 -26.52
CA GLU A 102 13.25 16.95 -26.41
C GLU A 102 13.41 17.35 -24.93
N ALA A 103 14.37 18.21 -24.64
CA ALA A 103 14.61 18.76 -23.31
C ALA A 103 14.74 20.28 -23.45
N SER A 104 13.61 20.99 -23.33
CA SER A 104 13.52 22.42 -23.67
C SER A 104 13.97 23.36 -22.56
N GLY A 105 14.11 22.86 -21.34
CA GLY A 105 14.46 23.63 -20.14
C GLY A 105 14.93 22.73 -19.00
N PRO A 106 15.48 23.29 -17.91
CA PRO A 106 16.04 22.52 -16.80
C PRO A 106 15.01 21.66 -16.06
N LEU A 107 13.72 21.96 -16.20
CA LEU A 107 12.60 21.23 -15.61
C LEU A 107 11.63 20.67 -16.67
N ASP A 108 11.93 20.89 -17.96
CA ASP A 108 11.06 20.52 -19.07
C ASP A 108 11.73 19.45 -19.93
N ALA A 109 11.08 18.30 -20.01
CA ALA A 109 11.53 17.15 -20.78
C ALA A 109 10.34 16.41 -21.41
N HIS A 110 10.50 15.96 -22.65
CA HIS A 110 9.47 15.28 -23.42
C HIS A 110 10.08 14.12 -24.20
N ALA A 111 9.57 12.93 -23.98
CA ALA A 111 9.95 11.71 -24.67
C ALA A 111 8.71 11.01 -25.23
N ILE A 112 8.77 10.56 -26.48
CA ILE A 112 7.68 9.84 -27.13
C ILE A 112 8.22 8.77 -28.07
N SER A 113 7.63 7.57 -28.04
CA SER A 113 7.82 6.51 -29.03
C SER A 113 6.46 6.08 -29.58
N GLY A 114 6.37 5.83 -30.89
CA GLY A 114 5.10 5.53 -31.55
C GLY A 114 5.16 5.60 -33.06
N LEU A 115 4.01 5.87 -33.70
CA LEU A 115 3.89 5.93 -35.15
C LEU A 115 4.53 7.18 -35.74
N ALA A 116 5.33 7.00 -36.79
CA ALA A 116 5.84 8.11 -37.57
C ALA A 116 4.73 8.71 -38.46
N GLY A 117 4.30 9.92 -38.14
CA GLY A 117 3.31 10.68 -38.91
C GLY A 117 3.86 11.22 -40.23
N ALA A 118 2.97 11.51 -41.18
CA ALA A 118 3.34 12.06 -42.49
C ALA A 118 4.02 13.44 -42.43
N ASP A 119 3.81 14.16 -41.33
CA ASP A 119 4.42 15.46 -41.05
C ASP A 119 5.79 15.34 -40.34
N GLY A 120 6.26 14.11 -40.08
CA GLY A 120 7.53 13.82 -39.41
C GLY A 120 7.45 13.73 -37.89
N GLY A 121 6.30 14.04 -37.28
CA GLY A 121 6.10 13.87 -35.83
C GLY A 121 5.81 12.42 -35.44
N VAL A 122 6.06 12.06 -34.18
CA VAL A 122 5.70 10.76 -33.58
C VAL A 122 4.38 10.91 -32.83
N THR A 123 3.49 9.91 -32.91
CA THR A 123 2.18 9.93 -32.24
C THR A 123 1.76 8.56 -31.72
N LEU A 124 0.91 8.54 -30.68
CA LEU A 124 0.19 7.36 -30.19
C LEU A 124 -1.17 7.18 -30.91
N ASP A 125 -1.58 8.13 -31.76
CA ASP A 125 -2.82 8.08 -32.52
C ASP A 125 -2.65 7.24 -33.80
N GLY A 126 -3.48 6.22 -33.97
CA GLY A 126 -3.52 5.38 -35.17
C GLY A 126 -4.48 4.21 -35.03
N GLU A 127 -4.76 3.52 -36.14
CA GLU A 127 -5.46 2.23 -36.08
C GLU A 127 -4.49 1.17 -35.54
N THR A 128 -5.00 0.14 -34.84
CA THR A 128 -4.17 -0.93 -34.26
C THR A 128 -3.25 -1.59 -35.29
N GLU A 129 -3.74 -1.78 -36.52
CA GLU A 129 -2.97 -2.39 -37.61
C GLU A 129 -1.74 -1.55 -38.03
N ASP A 130 -1.76 -0.22 -37.82
CA ASP A 130 -0.70 0.69 -38.25
C ASP A 130 0.58 0.52 -37.40
N PHE A 131 0.44 0.13 -36.13
CA PHE A 131 1.56 -0.08 -35.20
C PHE A 131 2.40 -1.31 -35.57
N GLY A 132 1.82 -2.26 -36.30
CA GLY A 132 2.46 -3.55 -36.60
C GLY A 132 2.53 -4.48 -35.39
N LYS A 133 2.82 -5.76 -35.67
CA LYS A 133 3.03 -6.81 -34.66
C LYS A 133 4.44 -7.38 -34.77
N ALA A 134 5.01 -7.73 -33.62
CA ALA A 134 6.16 -8.61 -33.51
C ALA A 134 5.74 -9.96 -32.94
N THR A 135 6.42 -11.02 -33.37
CA THR A 135 6.11 -12.39 -32.96
C THR A 135 7.31 -13.02 -32.26
N VAL A 136 7.10 -13.57 -31.07
CA VAL A 136 8.09 -14.31 -30.27
C VAL A 136 7.75 -15.80 -30.29
N ASP A 137 8.71 -16.64 -30.67
CA ASP A 137 8.56 -18.10 -30.54
C ASP A 137 8.89 -18.55 -29.11
N VAL A 138 7.85 -18.61 -28.27
CA VAL A 138 7.96 -18.96 -26.85
C VAL A 138 8.39 -20.41 -26.67
N LEU A 139 7.97 -21.31 -27.57
CA LEU A 139 8.34 -22.72 -27.49
C LEU A 139 9.84 -22.91 -27.71
N SER A 140 10.41 -22.20 -28.70
CA SER A 140 11.85 -22.19 -28.94
C SER A 140 12.62 -21.59 -27.77
N VAL A 141 12.12 -20.51 -27.17
CA VAL A 141 12.69 -19.88 -25.96
C VAL A 141 12.69 -20.84 -24.77
N ALA A 142 11.55 -21.49 -24.48
CA ALA A 142 11.44 -22.44 -23.37
C ALA A 142 12.43 -23.62 -23.50
N ARG A 143 12.57 -24.15 -24.72
CA ARG A 143 13.54 -25.23 -25.03
C ARG A 143 14.98 -24.78 -24.87
N LEU A 144 15.29 -23.56 -25.28
CA LEU A 144 16.63 -22.98 -25.16
C LEU A 144 17.01 -22.80 -23.68
N LEU A 145 16.05 -22.41 -22.86
CA LEU A 145 16.19 -22.19 -21.43
C LEU A 145 16.09 -23.47 -20.59
N GLY A 146 15.80 -24.62 -21.23
CA GLY A 146 15.74 -25.93 -20.58
C GLY A 146 14.52 -26.12 -19.69
N VAL A 147 13.42 -25.39 -19.94
CA VAL A 147 12.14 -25.58 -19.26
C VAL A 147 11.43 -26.76 -19.92
N ASP A 148 11.33 -27.87 -19.19
CA ASP A 148 10.63 -29.09 -19.62
C ASP A 148 9.15 -29.01 -19.23
N GLY A 149 8.24 -29.41 -20.12
CA GLY A 149 6.80 -29.42 -19.81
C GLY A 149 5.90 -29.53 -21.04
N LEU A 150 6.38 -29.05 -22.19
CA LEU A 150 5.70 -29.13 -23.47
C LEU A 150 6.39 -30.14 -24.40
N THR A 151 5.62 -31.06 -24.97
CA THR A 151 6.09 -32.00 -26.00
C THR A 151 5.50 -31.60 -27.35
N ASP A 152 6.19 -31.95 -28.45
CA ASP A 152 5.68 -31.77 -29.82
C ASP A 152 4.36 -32.53 -30.10
N GLU A 153 3.98 -33.44 -29.20
CA GLU A 153 2.72 -34.19 -29.27
C GLU A 153 1.54 -33.40 -28.67
N ILE A 154 1.82 -32.43 -27.78
CA ILE A 154 0.81 -31.57 -27.14
C ILE A 154 0.76 -30.21 -27.84
N VAL A 155 1.90 -29.54 -27.98
CA VAL A 155 2.05 -28.25 -28.68
C VAL A 155 3.35 -28.27 -29.47
N ASP A 156 3.24 -28.12 -30.79
CA ASP A 156 4.38 -28.04 -31.71
C ASP A 156 4.72 -26.59 -32.11
N GLN A 157 3.85 -25.63 -31.81
CA GLN A 157 4.09 -24.20 -31.97
C GLN A 157 3.38 -23.37 -30.89
N LEU A 158 4.12 -22.43 -30.28
CA LEU A 158 3.60 -21.46 -29.31
C LEU A 158 4.20 -20.08 -29.61
N LEU A 159 3.39 -19.17 -30.13
CA LEU A 159 3.78 -17.85 -30.56
C LEU A 159 3.10 -16.79 -29.69
N LEU A 160 3.87 -15.83 -29.20
CA LEU A 160 3.35 -14.62 -28.58
C LEU A 160 3.45 -13.49 -29.60
N GLU A 161 2.32 -12.96 -30.04
CA GLU A 161 2.24 -11.83 -30.95
C GLU A 161 1.93 -10.56 -30.15
N ALA A 162 2.91 -9.67 -30.09
CA ALA A 162 2.80 -8.39 -29.41
C ALA A 162 2.72 -7.27 -30.44
N GLY A 163 1.63 -6.52 -30.42
CA GLY A 163 1.53 -5.24 -31.11
C GLY A 163 2.54 -4.24 -30.55
N ALA A 164 3.06 -3.36 -31.40
CA ALA A 164 4.04 -2.39 -30.93
C ALA A 164 3.48 -1.50 -29.83
N GLY A 165 4.21 -1.42 -28.72
CA GLY A 165 3.98 -0.44 -27.69
C GLY A 165 4.34 0.95 -28.18
N ALA A 166 3.59 1.95 -27.71
CA ALA A 166 3.92 3.36 -27.84
C ALA A 166 3.77 4.01 -26.47
N ALA A 167 4.68 4.92 -26.12
CA ALA A 167 4.65 5.60 -24.84
C ALA A 167 5.03 7.07 -25.00
N GLU A 168 4.44 7.92 -24.18
CA GLU A 168 4.77 9.33 -24.10
C GLU A 168 4.88 9.76 -22.64
N VAL A 169 5.98 10.43 -22.33
CA VAL A 169 6.26 10.99 -21.01
C VAL A 169 6.61 12.46 -21.18
N LYS A 170 5.99 13.30 -20.36
CA LYS A 170 6.22 14.74 -20.39
C LYS A 170 6.34 15.28 -18.97
N ALA A 171 7.44 15.98 -18.73
CA ALA A 171 7.64 16.84 -17.57
C ALA A 171 7.54 18.29 -18.03
N GLU A 172 6.66 19.06 -17.38
CA GLU A 172 6.58 20.52 -17.55
C GLU A 172 6.71 21.15 -16.17
N ASP A 173 7.56 22.17 -16.06
CA ASP A 173 7.80 22.90 -14.80
C ASP A 173 8.10 21.96 -13.61
N GLY A 174 8.79 20.84 -13.85
CA GLY A 174 9.22 19.89 -12.81
C GLY A 174 8.12 18.94 -12.34
N VAL A 175 6.99 18.90 -13.05
CA VAL A 175 5.87 18.00 -12.75
C VAL A 175 5.67 17.01 -13.90
N LEU A 176 5.61 15.72 -13.56
CA LEU A 176 5.20 14.68 -14.52
C LEU A 176 3.72 14.84 -14.84
N LEU A 177 3.41 14.99 -16.13
CA LEU A 177 2.04 15.12 -16.60
C LEU A 177 1.42 13.74 -16.85
N ASP A 178 0.16 13.61 -16.42
CA ASP A 178 -0.75 12.56 -16.84
C ASP A 178 -1.61 13.14 -17.99
N GLN A 179 -1.35 12.73 -19.23
CA GLN A 179 -1.95 13.37 -20.40
C GLN A 179 -3.40 12.91 -20.69
N ASP A 180 -3.75 11.68 -20.31
CA ASP A 180 -5.04 11.05 -20.61
C ASP A 180 -5.90 10.80 -19.36
N GLY A 181 -5.33 10.95 -18.16
CA GLY A 181 -6.00 10.78 -16.87
C GLY A 181 -6.16 9.31 -16.47
N VAL A 182 -5.47 8.37 -17.14
CA VAL A 182 -5.60 6.92 -16.91
C VAL A 182 -4.24 6.26 -16.77
N GLY A 183 -4.11 5.32 -15.83
CA GLY A 183 -2.87 4.55 -15.70
C GLY A 183 -1.67 5.32 -15.10
N GLY A 184 -1.81 6.57 -14.65
CA GLY A 184 -0.77 7.31 -13.92
C GLY A 184 -0.03 8.35 -14.78
N PRO A 185 1.15 8.84 -14.37
CA PRO A 185 1.93 9.79 -15.16
C PRO A 185 2.40 9.21 -16.49
N GLY A 186 2.38 10.03 -17.54
CA GLY A 186 2.59 9.60 -18.93
C GLY A 186 1.36 8.93 -19.54
N GLN A 187 1.43 8.60 -20.83
CA GLN A 187 0.40 7.86 -21.53
C GLN A 187 1.04 6.76 -22.38
N TYR A 188 0.34 5.65 -22.57
CA TYR A 188 0.85 4.53 -23.34
C TYR A 188 -0.25 3.91 -24.20
N ARG A 189 0.18 3.15 -25.20
CA ARG A 189 -0.69 2.37 -26.06
C ARG A 189 -0.03 1.04 -26.40
N VAL A 190 -0.75 -0.04 -26.15
CA VAL A 190 -0.49 -1.38 -26.65
C VAL A 190 -1.52 -1.66 -27.74
N ALA A 191 -1.02 -1.94 -28.94
CA ALA A 191 -1.87 -2.10 -30.11
C ALA A 191 -2.71 -3.39 -30.04
N ASP A 192 -2.04 -4.51 -29.76
CA ASP A 192 -2.65 -5.84 -29.68
C ASP A 192 -1.77 -6.78 -28.86
N LEU A 193 -2.33 -7.88 -28.34
CA LEU A 193 -1.57 -8.91 -27.66
C LEU A 193 -2.28 -10.26 -27.78
N ASP A 194 -1.73 -11.17 -28.58
CA ASP A 194 -2.30 -12.48 -28.85
C ASP A 194 -1.30 -13.59 -28.52
N LEU A 195 -1.80 -14.71 -28.00
CA LEU A 195 -1.05 -15.94 -27.82
C LEU A 195 -1.63 -17.02 -28.72
N THR A 196 -0.87 -17.42 -29.73
CA THR A 196 -1.30 -18.42 -30.71
C THR A 196 -0.57 -19.72 -30.47
N LEU A 197 -1.32 -20.81 -30.35
CA LEU A 197 -0.80 -22.16 -30.26
C LEU A 197 -1.35 -23.04 -31.36
N HIS A 198 -0.53 -23.97 -31.83
CA HIS A 198 -0.97 -25.05 -32.69
C HIS A 198 -0.83 -26.36 -31.92
N SER A 199 -1.84 -27.22 -32.03
CA SER A 199 -1.87 -28.51 -31.36
C SER A 199 -2.39 -29.63 -32.26
N PRO A 200 -1.60 -30.71 -32.43
CA PRO A 200 -2.09 -31.95 -33.03
C PRO A 200 -3.28 -32.56 -32.28
N VAL A 201 -3.39 -32.36 -30.96
CA VAL A 201 -4.49 -32.87 -30.13
C VAL A 201 -5.82 -32.22 -30.51
N ILE A 202 -5.80 -30.93 -30.88
CA ILE A 202 -6.98 -30.20 -31.34
C ILE A 202 -7.37 -30.66 -32.76
N GLU A 203 -6.39 -30.90 -33.63
CA GLU A 203 -6.65 -31.44 -34.98
C GLU A 203 -7.31 -32.84 -34.91
N ASP A 204 -6.85 -33.70 -33.99
CA ASP A 204 -7.44 -35.03 -33.75
C ASP A 204 -8.90 -34.95 -33.23
N ALA A 205 -9.29 -33.84 -32.58
CA ALA A 205 -10.66 -33.63 -32.13
C ALA A 205 -11.64 -33.53 -33.32
N ALA A 206 -11.21 -32.97 -34.46
CA ALA A 206 -12.03 -32.93 -35.67
C ALA A 206 -12.41 -34.34 -36.16
N SER A 207 -11.46 -35.30 -36.13
CA SER A 207 -11.75 -36.70 -36.47
C SER A 207 -12.78 -37.31 -35.51
N SER A 208 -12.66 -37.01 -34.22
CA SER A 208 -13.59 -37.51 -33.20
C SER A 208 -15.00 -36.94 -33.39
N ILE A 209 -15.12 -35.66 -33.73
CA ILE A 209 -16.40 -35.00 -34.08
C ILE A 209 -17.03 -35.67 -35.31
N TYR A 210 -16.24 -35.99 -36.34
CA TYR A 210 -16.73 -36.67 -37.55
C TYR A 210 -17.27 -38.08 -37.25
N ASP A 211 -16.57 -38.85 -36.43
CA ASP A 211 -16.98 -40.21 -36.03
C ASP A 211 -18.26 -40.20 -35.16
N ILE A 212 -18.38 -39.23 -34.26
CA ILE A 212 -19.60 -39.03 -33.45
C ILE A 212 -20.77 -38.58 -34.34
N GLY A 213 -20.53 -37.65 -35.27
CA GLY A 213 -21.52 -37.26 -36.27
C GLY A 213 -22.06 -38.46 -37.05
N GLY A 214 -21.19 -39.40 -37.44
CA GLY A 214 -21.60 -40.65 -38.10
C GLY A 214 -22.39 -41.60 -37.19
N THR A 215 -22.09 -41.61 -35.89
CA THR A 215 -22.85 -42.37 -34.90
C THR A 215 -24.26 -41.80 -34.71
N ILE A 216 -24.39 -40.47 -34.64
CA ILE A 216 -25.69 -39.77 -34.59
C ILE A 216 -26.48 -40.08 -35.86
N ASP A 217 -25.85 -39.94 -37.02
CA ASP A 217 -26.45 -40.20 -38.34
C ASP A 217 -27.02 -41.62 -38.42
N THR A 218 -26.20 -42.63 -38.09
CA THR A 218 -26.63 -44.04 -38.05
C THR A 218 -27.75 -44.27 -37.04
N THR A 219 -27.69 -43.63 -35.88
CA THR A 219 -28.72 -43.78 -34.83
C THR A 219 -30.07 -43.21 -35.28
N VAL A 220 -30.08 -42.07 -35.98
CA VAL A 220 -31.30 -41.48 -36.55
C VAL A 220 -31.85 -42.36 -37.67
N GLU A 221 -31.00 -42.87 -38.56
CA GLU A 221 -31.44 -43.82 -39.60
C GLU A 221 -32.04 -45.10 -39.00
N ASP A 222 -31.39 -45.69 -38.00
CA ASP A 222 -31.87 -46.88 -37.31
C ASP A 222 -33.20 -46.62 -36.59
N LEU A 223 -33.33 -45.49 -35.89
CA LEU A 223 -34.53 -45.10 -35.18
C LEU A 223 -35.72 -44.91 -36.13
N ILE A 224 -35.49 -44.27 -37.28
CA ILE A 224 -36.50 -44.09 -38.32
C ILE A 224 -36.87 -45.46 -38.90
N ASN A 225 -35.90 -46.29 -39.27
CA ASN A 225 -36.15 -47.62 -39.84
C ASN A 225 -36.90 -48.56 -38.87
N GLU A 226 -36.66 -48.49 -37.56
CA GLU A 226 -37.35 -49.32 -36.56
C GLU A 226 -38.80 -48.87 -36.31
N ASN A 227 -39.08 -47.57 -36.44
CA ASN A 227 -40.39 -46.99 -36.11
C ASN A 227 -41.27 -46.70 -37.35
N LEU A 228 -40.73 -46.80 -38.56
CA LEU A 228 -41.52 -46.73 -39.79
C LEU A 228 -42.38 -47.99 -39.97
N ASP A 229 -43.70 -47.81 -40.13
CA ASP A 229 -44.61 -48.92 -40.46
C ASP A 229 -44.55 -49.24 -41.95
N ASP A 230 -43.54 -50.05 -42.32
CA ASP A 230 -43.34 -50.56 -43.68
C ASP A 230 -44.61 -51.21 -44.25
N SER A 231 -45.39 -51.89 -43.40
CA SER A 231 -46.59 -52.60 -43.82
C SER A 231 -47.72 -51.65 -44.21
N ALA A 232 -47.84 -50.51 -43.51
CA ALA A 232 -48.77 -49.44 -43.85
C ALA A 232 -48.32 -48.70 -45.12
N LEU A 233 -47.02 -48.47 -45.30
CA LEU A 233 -46.44 -47.85 -46.49
C LEU A 233 -46.63 -48.72 -47.74
N THR A 234 -46.30 -50.02 -47.69
CA THR A 234 -46.50 -50.92 -48.82
C THR A 234 -47.97 -51.17 -49.12
N GLY A 235 -48.81 -51.27 -48.08
CA GLY A 235 -50.25 -51.51 -48.22
C GLY A 235 -51.00 -50.40 -48.99
N LEU A 236 -50.41 -49.21 -49.06
CA LEU A 236 -50.93 -48.07 -49.82
C LEU A 236 -50.82 -48.27 -51.33
N PHE A 237 -49.84 -49.07 -51.78
CA PHE A 237 -49.53 -49.30 -53.19
C PHE A 237 -49.96 -50.69 -53.70
N ASP A 238 -50.30 -51.62 -52.80
CA ASP A 238 -50.76 -52.99 -53.11
C ASP A 238 -52.02 -53.05 -54.01
N ALA A 239 -52.80 -51.97 -54.05
CA ALA A 239 -54.00 -51.88 -54.87
C ALA A 239 -53.70 -51.72 -56.38
N ILE A 240 -52.44 -51.48 -56.77
CA ILE A 240 -52.04 -51.24 -58.16
C ILE A 240 -51.51 -52.54 -58.79
N PRO A 241 -52.23 -53.15 -59.74
CA PRO A 241 -51.80 -54.42 -60.35
C PRO A 241 -50.52 -54.25 -61.18
N GLY A 242 -49.48 -55.03 -60.89
CA GLY A 242 -48.25 -55.07 -61.66
C GLY A 242 -47.12 -54.15 -61.17
N VAL A 243 -47.27 -53.55 -59.99
CA VAL A 243 -46.21 -52.79 -59.30
C VAL A 243 -45.48 -53.71 -58.32
N PRO A 244 -44.13 -53.75 -58.31
CA PRO A 244 -43.35 -54.48 -57.32
C PRO A 244 -43.44 -53.82 -55.94
N THR A 245 -43.09 -54.56 -54.88
CA THR A 245 -42.93 -53.97 -53.54
C THR A 245 -41.84 -52.89 -53.58
N PRO A 246 -42.09 -51.68 -53.06
CA PRO A 246 -41.07 -50.64 -53.03
C PRO A 246 -39.91 -51.02 -52.11
N SER A 247 -38.70 -50.59 -52.46
CA SER A 247 -37.59 -50.50 -51.50
C SER A 247 -37.65 -49.12 -50.83
N ILE A 248 -37.62 -49.11 -49.50
CA ILE A 248 -37.60 -47.89 -48.69
C ILE A 248 -36.20 -47.79 -48.09
N THR A 249 -35.54 -46.66 -48.28
CA THR A 249 -34.28 -46.31 -47.61
C THR A 249 -34.45 -44.96 -46.94
N VAL A 250 -33.76 -44.79 -45.82
CA VAL A 250 -33.61 -43.50 -45.15
C VAL A 250 -32.20 -43.06 -45.47
N ASP A 251 -32.06 -41.85 -45.98
CA ASP A 251 -30.76 -41.25 -46.25
C ASP A 251 -30.68 -39.94 -45.46
N SER A 252 -29.58 -39.80 -44.73
CA SER A 252 -29.27 -38.62 -43.95
C SER A 252 -27.90 -38.06 -44.34
N ASN A 253 -27.73 -36.74 -44.18
CA ASN A 253 -26.44 -36.06 -44.34
C ASN A 253 -26.02 -35.35 -43.04
N MET A 254 -26.56 -35.81 -41.90
CA MET A 254 -26.27 -35.22 -40.60
C MET A 254 -24.78 -35.27 -40.29
N GLN A 255 -24.08 -36.37 -40.60
CA GLN A 255 -22.64 -36.47 -40.34
C GLN A 255 -21.85 -35.30 -40.96
N GLU A 256 -22.04 -35.03 -42.26
CA GLU A 256 -21.32 -33.97 -42.96
C GLU A 256 -21.77 -32.58 -42.49
N ASN A 257 -23.07 -32.34 -42.31
CA ASN A 257 -23.57 -31.05 -41.87
C ASN A 257 -23.10 -30.70 -40.45
N LEU A 258 -23.15 -31.67 -39.53
CA LEU A 258 -22.67 -31.49 -38.15
C LEU A 258 -21.17 -31.21 -38.14
N PHE A 259 -20.39 -31.98 -38.90
CA PHE A 259 -18.96 -31.74 -39.03
C PHE A 259 -18.65 -30.34 -39.57
N GLN A 260 -19.28 -29.94 -40.68
CA GLN A 260 -19.07 -28.63 -41.29
C GLN A 260 -19.52 -27.47 -40.38
N SER A 261 -20.56 -27.66 -39.57
CA SER A 261 -21.02 -26.60 -38.66
C SER A 261 -20.03 -26.25 -37.55
N VAL A 262 -19.24 -27.24 -37.09
CA VAL A 262 -18.32 -27.08 -35.95
C VAL A 262 -16.88 -26.92 -36.39
N VAL A 263 -16.47 -27.62 -37.46
CA VAL A 263 -15.08 -27.61 -37.97
C VAL A 263 -14.94 -26.69 -39.18
N GLY A 264 -16.02 -26.27 -39.82
CA GLY A 264 -15.95 -25.47 -41.05
C GLY A 264 -15.55 -24.02 -40.85
N GLU A 265 -15.73 -23.46 -39.65
CA GLU A 265 -15.37 -22.08 -39.30
C GLU A 265 -14.74 -22.02 -37.90
N PRO A 266 -13.80 -21.08 -37.64
CA PRO A 266 -13.28 -20.84 -36.30
C PRO A 266 -14.38 -20.44 -35.32
N ILE A 267 -14.29 -20.94 -34.09
CA ILE A 267 -15.26 -20.70 -33.02
C ILE A 267 -14.62 -19.76 -32.00
N THR A 268 -15.22 -18.58 -31.82
CA THR A 268 -14.79 -17.59 -30.83
C THR A 268 -15.69 -17.62 -29.61
N SER A 269 -15.10 -17.56 -28.41
CA SER A 269 -15.83 -17.49 -27.16
C SER A 269 -16.65 -16.19 -27.08
N LYS A 270 -17.67 -16.18 -26.22
CA LYS A 270 -18.58 -15.02 -26.12
C LYS A 270 -17.87 -13.75 -25.63
N ASN A 271 -16.90 -13.90 -24.73
CA ASN A 271 -16.04 -12.82 -24.26
C ASN A 271 -14.89 -12.49 -25.23
N GLN A 272 -14.82 -13.16 -26.39
CA GLN A 272 -13.79 -12.97 -27.42
C GLN A 272 -12.36 -13.26 -26.98
N LEU A 273 -12.16 -13.87 -25.80
CA LEU A 273 -10.83 -14.18 -25.27
C LEU A 273 -10.18 -15.40 -25.93
N ILE A 274 -10.96 -16.38 -26.39
CA ILE A 274 -10.41 -17.58 -27.05
C ILE A 274 -11.08 -17.78 -28.40
N THR A 275 -10.28 -17.94 -29.43
CA THR A 275 -10.71 -18.42 -30.74
C THR A 275 -10.07 -19.79 -31.01
N ILE A 276 -10.86 -20.78 -31.40
CA ILE A 276 -10.37 -22.12 -31.75
C ILE A 276 -10.74 -22.46 -33.18
N ASP A 277 -9.77 -22.94 -33.94
CA ASP A 277 -9.96 -23.51 -35.26
C ASP A 277 -9.63 -25.01 -35.23
N LEU A 278 -10.68 -25.82 -35.20
CA LEU A 278 -10.57 -27.27 -35.17
C LEU A 278 -10.10 -27.85 -36.52
N SER A 279 -10.21 -27.10 -37.61
CA SER A 279 -9.78 -27.55 -38.95
C SER A 279 -8.27 -27.48 -39.13
N THR A 280 -7.64 -26.50 -38.47
CA THR A 280 -6.20 -26.27 -38.52
C THR A 280 -5.48 -26.68 -37.23
N GLY A 281 -6.21 -27.00 -36.15
CA GLY A 281 -5.61 -27.31 -34.86
C GLY A 281 -5.09 -26.08 -34.11
N GLN A 282 -5.47 -24.87 -34.54
CA GLN A 282 -5.02 -23.62 -33.94
C GLN A 282 -5.94 -23.16 -32.81
N LEU A 283 -5.34 -22.62 -31.75
CA LEU A 283 -6.04 -21.93 -30.67
C LEU A 283 -5.33 -20.61 -30.43
N GLU A 284 -6.11 -19.53 -30.42
CA GLU A 284 -5.67 -18.16 -30.21
C GLU A 284 -6.29 -17.64 -28.92
N VAL A 285 -5.46 -17.07 -28.05
CA VAL A 285 -5.88 -16.41 -26.81
C VAL A 285 -5.60 -14.92 -26.95
N HIS A 286 -6.66 -14.13 -27.05
CA HIS A 286 -6.63 -12.68 -27.21
C HIS A 286 -6.42 -12.03 -25.83
N LEU A 287 -5.16 -11.83 -25.43
CA LEU A 287 -4.80 -11.37 -24.08
C LEU A 287 -5.28 -9.94 -23.80
N ASP A 288 -5.51 -9.13 -24.84
CA ASP A 288 -6.15 -7.81 -24.73
C ASP A 288 -7.58 -7.90 -24.16
N LYS A 289 -8.30 -9.01 -24.41
CA LYS A 289 -9.66 -9.25 -23.91
C LYS A 289 -9.73 -9.74 -22.47
N LEU A 290 -8.60 -10.11 -21.88
CA LEU A 290 -8.56 -10.57 -20.49
C LEU A 290 -8.95 -9.47 -19.50
N VAL A 291 -8.62 -8.22 -19.84
CA VAL A 291 -8.81 -7.04 -18.99
C VAL A 291 -10.01 -6.18 -19.39
N ASP A 292 -10.71 -6.54 -20.47
CA ASP A 292 -11.96 -5.93 -20.93
C ASP A 292 -13.14 -6.35 -20.02
N GLY A 293 -13.09 -5.91 -18.76
CA GLY A 293 -14.27 -5.89 -17.89
C GLY A 293 -15.33 -4.90 -18.42
N PRO A 294 -16.59 -5.00 -17.98
CA PRO A 294 -17.70 -4.19 -18.53
C PRO A 294 -17.63 -2.66 -18.30
N ASN A 295 -16.53 -2.11 -17.79
CA ASN A 295 -16.31 -0.67 -17.62
C ASN A 295 -14.97 -0.25 -18.25
N GLU A 296 -15.06 0.18 -19.51
CA GLU A 296 -14.35 1.26 -20.21
C GLU A 296 -12.85 1.46 -19.90
N GLY A 297 -11.99 0.83 -20.72
CA GLY A 297 -10.57 1.21 -20.83
C GLY A 297 -9.66 0.21 -21.57
N GLY A 298 -9.97 -1.10 -21.48
CA GLY A 298 -9.19 -2.17 -22.11
C GLY A 298 -7.73 -2.22 -21.66
N ILE A 299 -6.86 -2.85 -22.47
CA ILE A 299 -5.41 -2.99 -22.19
C ILE A 299 -4.67 -1.65 -22.06
N ASN A 300 -5.27 -0.54 -22.51
CA ASN A 300 -4.68 0.81 -22.51
C ASN A 300 -5.13 1.68 -21.34
N ALA A 301 -5.86 1.12 -20.36
CA ALA A 301 -6.30 1.84 -19.17
C ALA A 301 -5.98 1.07 -17.88
N LEU A 302 -4.95 0.24 -17.92
CA LEU A 302 -4.47 -0.52 -16.77
C LEU A 302 -3.64 0.37 -15.84
N ASP A 303 -3.74 0.08 -14.55
CA ASP A 303 -2.94 0.70 -13.50
C ASP A 303 -1.43 0.47 -13.74
N PRO A 304 -0.54 1.31 -13.19
CA PRO A 304 0.90 1.11 -13.30
C PRO A 304 1.35 -0.29 -12.89
N ASN A 305 2.28 -0.87 -13.66
CA ASN A 305 2.92 -2.15 -13.42
C ASN A 305 1.95 -3.35 -13.35
N THR A 306 0.92 -3.36 -14.19
CA THR A 306 -0.08 -4.44 -14.21
C THR A 306 0.47 -5.69 -14.90
N GLU A 307 0.51 -6.82 -14.20
CA GLU A 307 0.87 -8.12 -14.78
C GLU A 307 -0.36 -8.78 -15.43
N LEU A 308 -0.25 -9.17 -16.70
CA LEU A 308 -1.37 -9.75 -17.45
C LEU A 308 -1.57 -11.25 -17.24
N ILE A 309 -0.50 -11.99 -16.94
CA ILE A 309 -0.58 -13.45 -16.74
C ILE A 309 -0.16 -13.74 -15.31
N ASP A 310 -1.15 -13.79 -14.42
CA ASP A 310 -0.97 -14.09 -13.00
C ASP A 310 -1.82 -15.31 -12.56
N ASP A 311 -1.78 -15.63 -11.26
CA ASP A 311 -2.56 -16.73 -10.69
C ASP A 311 -4.08 -16.48 -10.66
N THR A 312 -4.52 -15.24 -10.88
CA THR A 312 -5.93 -14.83 -10.95
C THR A 312 -6.51 -14.94 -12.36
N THR A 313 -5.64 -14.88 -13.36
CA THR A 313 -5.94 -14.93 -14.80
C THR A 313 -6.30 -16.34 -15.27
N TYR A 314 -5.61 -17.37 -14.78
CA TYR A 314 -5.85 -18.76 -15.19
C TYR A 314 -7.31 -19.23 -14.98
N PRO A 315 -7.98 -18.95 -13.84
CA PRO A 315 -9.40 -19.22 -13.67
C PRO A 315 -10.31 -18.57 -14.74
N LEU A 316 -10.00 -17.37 -15.20
CA LEU A 316 -10.79 -16.67 -16.24
C LEU A 316 -10.68 -17.38 -17.59
N ILE A 317 -9.47 -17.85 -17.94
CA ILE A 317 -9.25 -18.64 -19.15
C ILE A 317 -9.98 -19.98 -19.04
N ALA A 318 -9.92 -20.65 -17.89
CA ALA A 318 -10.64 -21.90 -17.66
C ALA A 318 -12.17 -21.75 -17.73
N GLU A 319 -12.71 -20.64 -17.21
CA GLU A 319 -14.12 -20.27 -17.35
C GLU A 319 -14.48 -20.01 -18.82
N THR A 320 -13.61 -19.30 -19.55
CA THR A 320 -13.79 -19.01 -20.97
C THR A 320 -13.83 -20.28 -21.82
N VAL A 321 -12.98 -21.27 -21.51
CA VAL A 321 -13.05 -22.59 -22.15
C VAL A 321 -14.43 -23.21 -21.91
N HIS A 322 -15.00 -23.10 -20.71
CA HIS A 322 -16.34 -23.59 -20.44
C HIS A 322 -17.42 -22.85 -21.25
N GLU A 323 -17.29 -21.53 -21.44
CA GLU A 323 -18.18 -20.74 -22.29
C GLU A 323 -18.06 -21.14 -23.77
N LEU A 324 -16.84 -21.31 -24.27
CA LEU A 324 -16.58 -21.79 -25.62
C LEU A 324 -17.27 -23.14 -25.86
N MET A 325 -17.26 -24.03 -24.86
CA MET A 325 -17.96 -25.31 -24.94
C MET A 325 -19.48 -25.19 -24.99
N GLN A 326 -20.06 -24.17 -24.34
CA GLN A 326 -21.48 -23.88 -24.48
C GLN A 326 -21.79 -23.40 -25.91
N GLU A 327 -20.90 -22.61 -26.51
CA GLU A 327 -21.08 -22.14 -27.88
C GLU A 327 -21.01 -23.30 -28.89
N VAL A 328 -20.02 -24.19 -28.76
CA VAL A 328 -19.93 -25.42 -29.57
C VAL A 328 -21.21 -26.25 -29.42
N THR A 329 -21.73 -26.40 -28.20
CA THR A 329 -22.99 -27.11 -27.95
C THR A 329 -24.18 -26.44 -28.66
N ASN A 330 -24.27 -25.11 -28.63
CA ASN A 330 -25.33 -24.37 -29.29
C ASN A 330 -25.26 -24.51 -30.82
N ILE A 331 -24.06 -24.45 -31.40
CA ILE A 331 -23.81 -24.67 -32.83
C ILE A 331 -24.27 -26.07 -33.23
N LEU A 332 -23.90 -27.09 -32.44
CA LEU A 332 -24.31 -28.48 -32.67
C LEU A 332 -25.82 -28.66 -32.60
N ILE A 333 -26.49 -28.08 -31.60
CA ILE A 333 -27.96 -28.16 -31.49
C ILE A 333 -28.61 -27.53 -32.72
N GLY A 334 -28.17 -26.33 -33.12
CA GLY A 334 -28.66 -25.68 -34.34
C GLY A 334 -28.41 -26.52 -35.60
N ALA A 335 -27.23 -27.14 -35.71
CA ALA A 335 -26.88 -27.99 -36.82
C ALA A 335 -27.68 -29.32 -36.85
N ILE A 336 -28.02 -29.89 -35.69
CA ILE A 336 -28.93 -31.06 -35.59
C ILE A 336 -30.33 -30.66 -36.05
N GLU A 337 -30.87 -29.53 -35.59
CA GLU A 337 -32.17 -29.03 -36.03
C GLU A 337 -32.22 -28.83 -37.56
N ASP A 338 -31.18 -28.19 -38.12
CA ASP A 338 -31.06 -27.98 -39.56
C ASP A 338 -30.92 -29.30 -40.33
N SER A 339 -30.20 -30.27 -39.77
CA SER A 339 -29.96 -31.56 -40.43
C SER A 339 -31.14 -32.54 -40.29
N LEU A 340 -31.95 -32.43 -39.24
CA LEU A 340 -33.22 -33.18 -39.14
C LEU A 340 -34.18 -32.77 -40.26
N ASN A 341 -34.12 -31.51 -40.72
CA ASN A 341 -34.88 -31.05 -41.88
C ASN A 341 -34.38 -31.63 -43.21
N SER A 342 -33.13 -32.12 -43.29
CA SER A 342 -32.55 -32.71 -44.51
C SER A 342 -32.67 -34.23 -44.59
N VAL A 343 -33.16 -34.89 -43.53
CA VAL A 343 -33.44 -36.33 -43.55
C VAL A 343 -34.48 -36.66 -44.63
N THR A 344 -34.10 -37.57 -45.54
CA THR A 344 -34.91 -37.90 -46.72
C THR A 344 -35.27 -39.38 -46.73
N ILE A 345 -36.56 -39.68 -46.87
CA ILE A 345 -37.05 -41.04 -47.12
C ILE A 345 -37.13 -41.27 -48.62
N ASN A 346 -36.35 -42.22 -49.11
CA ASN A 346 -36.32 -42.61 -50.52
C ASN A 346 -37.15 -43.87 -50.75
N ILE A 347 -38.21 -43.74 -51.56
CA ILE A 347 -39.07 -44.84 -51.97
C ILE A 347 -38.81 -45.13 -53.44
N ALA A 348 -38.29 -46.32 -53.75
CA ALA A 348 -37.98 -46.73 -55.11
C ALA A 348 -38.77 -47.97 -55.53
N PHE A 349 -39.32 -47.93 -56.74
CA PHE A 349 -40.03 -49.03 -57.38
C PHE A 349 -39.23 -49.48 -58.60
N THR A 350 -38.56 -50.62 -58.48
CA THR A 350 -37.68 -51.14 -59.54
C THR A 350 -38.09 -52.54 -59.96
N ASP A 351 -38.14 -52.78 -61.28
CA ASP A 351 -38.30 -54.12 -61.86
C ASP A 351 -37.56 -54.20 -63.19
N GLU A 352 -36.76 -55.24 -63.38
CA GLU A 352 -36.01 -55.48 -64.60
C GLU A 352 -36.64 -56.59 -65.43
N SER A 353 -37.14 -56.25 -66.61
CA SER A 353 -37.72 -57.19 -67.56
C SER A 353 -37.02 -57.14 -68.92
N PRO A 354 -36.92 -58.27 -69.65
CA PRO A 354 -36.42 -58.30 -71.03
C PRO A 354 -37.18 -57.40 -72.02
N LEU A 355 -38.34 -56.86 -71.62
CA LEU A 355 -39.23 -56.02 -72.43
C LEU A 355 -39.19 -54.53 -72.02
N GLY A 356 -38.42 -54.15 -71.00
CA GLY A 356 -38.31 -52.79 -70.45
C GLY A 356 -38.06 -52.81 -68.93
N ASN A 357 -37.62 -51.68 -68.36
CA ASN A 357 -37.42 -51.52 -66.92
C ASN A 357 -38.49 -50.58 -66.32
N LEU A 358 -38.93 -50.91 -65.10
CA LEU A 358 -39.61 -49.98 -64.20
C LEU A 358 -38.53 -49.36 -63.29
N ASP A 359 -38.47 -48.03 -63.26
CA ASP A 359 -37.59 -47.23 -62.41
C ASP A 359 -38.33 -45.93 -62.06
N VAL A 360 -38.99 -45.95 -60.91
CA VAL A 360 -39.67 -44.79 -60.33
C VAL A 360 -39.10 -44.57 -58.94
N SER A 361 -38.54 -43.38 -58.72
CA SER A 361 -37.93 -43.00 -57.44
C SER A 361 -38.64 -41.78 -56.86
N TRP A 362 -38.82 -41.77 -55.55
CA TRP A 362 -39.49 -40.70 -54.86
C TRP A 362 -38.76 -40.38 -53.56
N SER A 363 -38.15 -39.19 -53.52
CA SER A 363 -37.37 -38.69 -52.40
C SER A 363 -38.22 -37.72 -51.59
N LEU A 364 -38.43 -38.02 -50.31
CA LEU A 364 -39.34 -37.30 -49.42
C LEU A 364 -38.57 -36.70 -48.25
N PRO A 365 -38.32 -35.37 -48.21
CA PRO A 365 -37.82 -34.74 -47.00
C PRO A 365 -38.85 -34.93 -45.88
N LEU A 366 -38.44 -35.46 -44.73
CA LEU A 366 -39.34 -35.91 -43.67
C LEU A 366 -40.21 -34.75 -43.14
N ALA A 367 -39.59 -33.59 -42.89
CA ALA A 367 -40.27 -32.38 -42.44
C ALA A 367 -41.34 -31.88 -43.44
N ASP A 368 -41.03 -31.88 -44.74
CA ASP A 368 -41.98 -31.51 -45.79
C ASP A 368 -43.15 -32.51 -45.87
N ALA A 369 -42.84 -33.80 -45.81
CA ALA A 369 -43.81 -34.87 -45.94
C ALA A 369 -44.85 -34.88 -44.80
N VAL A 370 -44.43 -34.59 -43.56
CA VAL A 370 -45.35 -34.46 -42.41
C VAL A 370 -46.22 -33.20 -42.53
N ASN A 371 -45.67 -32.11 -43.06
CA ASN A 371 -46.41 -30.87 -43.35
C ASN A 371 -47.33 -30.96 -44.57
N GLY A 372 -47.37 -32.12 -45.24
CA GLY A 372 -48.22 -32.37 -46.40
C GLY A 372 -47.68 -31.81 -47.72
N ASN A 373 -46.42 -31.39 -47.75
CA ASN A 373 -45.70 -30.94 -48.93
C ASN A 373 -44.96 -32.14 -49.54
N PHE A 374 -45.31 -32.54 -50.76
CA PHE A 374 -44.73 -33.72 -51.40
C PHE A 374 -44.12 -33.34 -52.75
N PRO A 375 -42.84 -33.64 -52.99
CA PRO A 375 -42.22 -33.47 -54.30
C PRO A 375 -42.80 -34.47 -55.32
N GLU A 376 -42.67 -34.16 -56.61
CA GLU A 376 -43.09 -35.08 -57.68
C GLU A 376 -42.14 -36.29 -57.78
N ALA A 377 -42.70 -37.48 -57.98
CA ALA A 377 -41.91 -38.68 -58.24
C ALA A 377 -41.20 -38.64 -59.60
N VAL A 378 -39.94 -39.08 -59.63
CA VAL A 378 -39.11 -39.12 -60.84
C VAL A 378 -39.32 -40.46 -61.54
N ASN A 379 -39.55 -40.43 -62.86
CA ASN A 379 -39.77 -41.63 -63.67
C ASN A 379 -38.69 -41.76 -64.75
N ASN A 380 -37.85 -42.79 -64.62
CA ASN A 380 -36.79 -43.15 -65.57
C ASN A 380 -37.08 -44.50 -66.29
N SER A 381 -38.33 -44.96 -66.24
CA SER A 381 -38.76 -46.25 -66.78
C SER A 381 -38.73 -46.28 -68.32
N THR A 382 -38.45 -47.45 -68.92
CA THR A 382 -38.41 -47.61 -70.38
C THR A 382 -39.16 -48.87 -70.88
N GLY A 383 -39.33 -48.99 -72.19
CA GLY A 383 -39.93 -50.16 -72.82
C GLY A 383 -41.43 -50.34 -72.51
N THR A 384 -41.90 -51.58 -72.35
CA THR A 384 -43.33 -51.87 -72.13
C THR A 384 -43.85 -51.48 -70.73
N MET A 385 -42.96 -51.09 -69.81
CA MET A 385 -43.29 -50.71 -68.44
C MET A 385 -43.58 -49.21 -68.27
N ALA A 386 -43.26 -48.36 -69.25
CA ALA A 386 -43.49 -46.91 -69.18
C ALA A 386 -44.95 -46.49 -68.87
N PRO A 387 -46.00 -47.14 -69.43
CA PRO A 387 -47.39 -46.81 -69.07
C PRO A 387 -47.77 -47.20 -67.64
N VAL A 388 -47.14 -48.23 -67.09
CA VAL A 388 -47.32 -48.64 -65.69
C VAL A 388 -46.66 -47.61 -64.76
N ALA A 389 -45.49 -47.11 -65.14
CA ALA A 389 -44.78 -46.06 -64.42
C ALA A 389 -45.54 -44.73 -64.40
N GLU A 390 -46.17 -44.32 -65.52
CA GLU A 390 -47.02 -43.12 -65.56
C GLU A 390 -48.24 -43.24 -64.63
N LEU A 391 -48.86 -44.42 -64.57
CA LEU A 391 -49.96 -44.70 -63.64
C LEU A 391 -49.49 -44.65 -62.18
N LEU A 392 -48.30 -45.19 -61.91
CA LEU A 392 -47.68 -45.19 -60.58
C LEU A 392 -47.39 -43.76 -60.10
N VAL A 393 -46.74 -42.92 -60.92
CA VAL A 393 -46.47 -41.50 -60.59
C VAL A 393 -47.78 -40.74 -60.35
N GLY A 394 -48.79 -40.92 -61.21
CA GLY A 394 -50.10 -40.29 -61.01
C GLY A 394 -50.79 -40.72 -59.72
N THR A 395 -50.56 -41.97 -59.29
CA THR A 395 -51.08 -42.49 -58.02
C THR A 395 -50.29 -41.96 -56.84
N ILE A 396 -48.95 -41.94 -56.89
CA ILE A 396 -48.07 -41.35 -55.87
C ILE A 396 -48.50 -39.90 -55.58
N ASN A 397 -48.66 -39.07 -56.62
CA ASN A 397 -49.07 -37.67 -56.47
C ASN A 397 -50.49 -37.50 -55.91
N THR A 398 -51.37 -38.50 -56.06
CA THR A 398 -52.74 -38.48 -55.51
C THR A 398 -52.78 -38.95 -54.06
N VAL A 399 -51.92 -39.91 -53.70
CA VAL A 399 -51.96 -40.61 -52.42
C VAL A 399 -50.94 -40.05 -51.42
N GLY A 400 -50.02 -39.19 -51.85
CA GLY A 400 -49.04 -38.50 -51.00
C GLY A 400 -49.61 -37.95 -49.68
N PRO A 401 -50.74 -37.19 -49.66
CA PRO A 401 -51.33 -36.70 -48.42
C PRO A 401 -51.73 -37.78 -47.40
N ALA A 402 -51.90 -39.03 -47.81
CA ALA A 402 -52.20 -40.15 -46.91
C ALA A 402 -50.95 -40.71 -46.19
N LEU A 403 -49.74 -40.30 -46.59
CA LEU A 403 -48.47 -40.67 -45.94
C LEU A 403 -48.14 -39.80 -44.72
N ALA A 404 -48.59 -38.54 -44.70
CA ALA A 404 -48.38 -37.64 -43.57
C ALA A 404 -48.73 -38.29 -42.20
N PRO A 405 -49.89 -38.95 -42.01
CA PRO A 405 -50.20 -39.61 -40.73
C PRO A 405 -49.39 -40.89 -40.44
N ILE A 406 -48.72 -41.47 -41.43
CA ILE A 406 -47.81 -42.62 -41.25
C ILE A 406 -46.42 -42.14 -40.82
N LEU A 407 -45.97 -40.99 -41.34
CA LEU A 407 -44.67 -40.40 -41.03
C LEU A 407 -44.69 -39.53 -39.76
N ALA A 408 -45.84 -38.97 -39.40
CA ALA A 408 -45.99 -38.08 -38.24
C ALA A 408 -45.51 -38.69 -36.91
N PRO A 409 -45.79 -39.96 -36.55
CA PRO A 409 -45.31 -40.54 -35.30
C PRO A 409 -43.79 -40.67 -35.22
N VAL A 410 -43.13 -40.92 -36.36
CA VAL A 410 -41.66 -41.03 -36.42
C VAL A 410 -41.03 -39.64 -36.29
N TYR A 411 -41.60 -38.64 -36.97
CA TYR A 411 -41.17 -37.25 -36.83
C TYR A 411 -41.42 -36.72 -35.41
N ASP A 412 -42.58 -37.02 -34.80
CA ASP A 412 -42.93 -36.62 -33.44
C ASP A 412 -41.98 -37.25 -32.41
N LEU A 413 -41.54 -38.50 -32.61
CA LEU A 413 -40.54 -39.16 -31.77
C LEU A 413 -39.15 -38.52 -31.88
N LEU A 414 -38.75 -38.06 -33.07
CA LEU A 414 -37.46 -37.39 -33.27
C LEU A 414 -37.41 -36.03 -32.58
N ILE A 415 -38.55 -35.34 -32.48
CA ILE A 415 -38.67 -34.02 -31.83
C ILE A 415 -39.26 -34.10 -30.42
N SER A 416 -39.49 -35.30 -29.88
CA SER A 416 -40.02 -35.46 -28.52
C SER A 416 -38.90 -35.44 -27.49
N ASP A 417 -39.28 -35.27 -26.21
CA ASP A 417 -38.38 -35.37 -25.07
C ASP A 417 -37.53 -36.67 -25.10
N GLU A 418 -38.06 -37.77 -25.64
CA GLU A 418 -37.30 -39.02 -25.82
C GLU A 418 -36.25 -38.95 -26.92
N GLY A 419 -36.53 -38.28 -28.04
CA GLY A 419 -35.55 -37.97 -29.09
C GLY A 419 -34.46 -37.04 -28.55
N ASP A 420 -34.85 -35.99 -27.85
CA ASP A 420 -33.95 -35.03 -27.21
C ASP A 420 -32.98 -35.72 -26.24
N ASN A 421 -33.43 -36.69 -25.44
CA ASN A 421 -32.56 -37.44 -24.53
C ASN A 421 -31.46 -38.24 -25.27
N ILE A 422 -31.74 -38.75 -26.47
CA ILE A 422 -30.75 -39.48 -27.27
C ILE A 422 -29.68 -38.52 -27.78
N PHE A 423 -30.10 -37.37 -28.30
CA PHE A 423 -29.19 -36.32 -28.76
C PHE A 423 -28.41 -35.72 -27.59
N GLU A 424 -29.04 -35.46 -26.45
CA GLU A 424 -28.40 -34.89 -25.28
C GLU A 424 -27.29 -35.79 -24.73
N LEU A 425 -27.45 -37.12 -24.72
CA LEU A 425 -26.39 -38.04 -24.31
C LEU A 425 -25.19 -38.00 -25.27
N LEU A 426 -25.44 -38.04 -26.58
CA LEU A 426 -24.38 -38.01 -27.60
C LEU A 426 -23.67 -36.65 -27.65
N ILE A 427 -24.41 -35.55 -27.48
CA ILE A 427 -23.87 -34.19 -27.40
C ILE A 427 -23.09 -34.00 -26.10
N ASN A 428 -23.53 -34.57 -24.98
CA ASN A 428 -22.77 -34.52 -23.73
C ASN A 428 -21.45 -35.29 -23.85
N ASP A 429 -21.45 -36.47 -24.47
CA ASP A 429 -20.21 -37.22 -24.75
C ASP A 429 -19.26 -36.41 -25.66
N LEU A 430 -19.80 -35.78 -26.71
CA LEU A 430 -19.06 -34.87 -27.59
C LEU A 430 -18.48 -33.67 -26.83
N LYS A 431 -19.28 -33.09 -25.94
CA LYS A 431 -18.87 -31.96 -25.10
C LYS A 431 -17.77 -32.36 -24.14
N THR A 432 -17.93 -33.43 -23.35
CA THR A 432 -16.98 -33.76 -22.29
C THR A 432 -15.73 -34.46 -22.79
N ASP A 433 -15.87 -35.44 -23.68
CA ASP A 433 -14.80 -36.38 -23.99
C ASP A 433 -14.04 -36.00 -25.27
N ALA A 434 -14.72 -35.46 -26.28
CA ALA A 434 -14.08 -35.14 -27.56
C ALA A 434 -13.45 -33.74 -27.61
N ILE A 435 -13.94 -32.78 -26.81
CA ILE A 435 -13.52 -31.37 -26.93
C ILE A 435 -13.06 -30.80 -25.59
N THR A 436 -13.85 -30.90 -24.51
CA THR A 436 -13.47 -30.28 -23.21
C THR A 436 -12.22 -30.92 -22.61
N ALA A 437 -12.16 -32.25 -22.56
CA ALA A 437 -11.04 -32.94 -21.92
C ALA A 437 -9.70 -32.69 -22.65
N PRO A 438 -9.61 -32.83 -23.99
CA PRO A 438 -8.36 -32.57 -24.72
C PRO A 438 -7.88 -31.11 -24.61
N ILE A 439 -8.77 -30.13 -24.77
CA ILE A 439 -8.40 -28.70 -24.67
C ILE A 439 -7.91 -28.36 -23.26
N ARG A 440 -8.57 -28.87 -22.22
CA ARG A 440 -8.16 -28.61 -20.83
C ARG A 440 -6.83 -29.30 -20.48
N GLU A 441 -6.64 -30.54 -20.93
CA GLU A 441 -5.37 -31.27 -20.73
C GLU A 441 -4.21 -30.60 -21.47
N LEU A 442 -4.50 -29.92 -22.57
CA LEU A 442 -3.54 -29.12 -23.32
C LEU A 442 -3.20 -27.78 -22.67
N LEU A 443 -4.21 -26.99 -22.27
CA LEU A 443 -3.98 -25.62 -21.80
C LEU A 443 -3.26 -25.57 -20.45
N SER A 444 -3.50 -26.54 -19.55
CA SER A 444 -2.86 -26.58 -18.23
C SER A 444 -1.32 -26.54 -18.30
N PRO A 445 -0.63 -27.48 -19.00
CA PRO A 445 0.83 -27.44 -19.09
C PRO A 445 1.36 -26.23 -19.86
N VAL A 446 0.59 -25.68 -20.80
CA VAL A 446 0.97 -24.46 -21.54
C VAL A 446 1.06 -23.26 -20.60
N PHE A 447 0.04 -23.04 -19.77
CA PHE A 447 0.07 -21.92 -18.81
C PHE A 447 1.07 -22.11 -17.68
N ASP A 448 1.28 -23.36 -17.22
CA ASP A 448 2.34 -23.66 -16.26
C ASP A 448 3.72 -23.26 -16.81
N VAL A 449 4.03 -23.63 -18.06
CA VAL A 449 5.29 -23.25 -18.71
C VAL A 449 5.34 -21.75 -19.01
N LEU A 450 4.25 -21.14 -19.46
CA LEU A 450 4.21 -19.69 -19.74
C LEU A 450 4.52 -18.86 -18.50
N SER A 451 3.90 -19.18 -17.36
CA SER A 451 4.16 -18.45 -16.10
C SER A 451 5.58 -18.65 -15.56
N GLU A 452 6.24 -19.75 -15.89
CA GLU A 452 7.64 -19.99 -15.52
C GLU A 452 8.63 -19.26 -16.45
N VAL A 453 8.28 -19.10 -17.73
CA VAL A 453 9.17 -18.56 -18.78
C VAL A 453 8.96 -17.07 -19.02
N LEU A 454 7.74 -16.56 -18.88
CA LEU A 454 7.37 -15.19 -19.25
C LEU A 454 6.60 -14.51 -18.12
N SER A 455 6.95 -13.26 -17.87
CA SER A 455 6.11 -12.31 -17.13
C SER A 455 5.83 -11.13 -18.05
N ILE A 456 4.55 -10.84 -18.28
CA ILE A 456 4.09 -9.78 -19.19
C ILE A 456 3.49 -8.67 -18.34
N THR A 457 4.18 -7.54 -18.30
CA THR A 457 3.77 -6.33 -17.58
C THR A 457 3.34 -5.25 -18.57
N ILE A 458 2.15 -4.70 -18.40
CA ILE A 458 1.63 -3.54 -19.13
C ILE A 458 1.82 -2.30 -18.25
N ASN A 459 2.05 -1.16 -18.89
CA ASN A 459 2.20 0.12 -18.20
C ASN A 459 3.31 0.08 -17.14
N ARG A 460 4.47 -0.47 -17.49
CA ARG A 460 5.56 -0.58 -16.54
C ARG A 460 6.13 0.81 -16.29
N GLN A 461 5.96 1.29 -15.07
CA GLN A 461 6.42 2.60 -14.62
C GLN A 461 7.46 2.43 -13.53
N VAL A 462 8.63 3.04 -13.73
CA VAL A 462 9.70 3.08 -12.74
C VAL A 462 10.04 4.54 -12.46
N THR A 463 9.76 4.93 -11.22
CA THR A 463 10.21 6.22 -10.68
C THR A 463 11.42 5.95 -9.78
N THR A 464 12.52 6.62 -10.08
CA THR A 464 13.70 6.64 -9.20
C THR A 464 13.92 8.07 -8.73
N GLU A 465 13.94 8.23 -7.41
CA GLU A 465 14.36 9.47 -6.76
C GLU A 465 15.81 9.29 -6.31
N GLY A 466 16.70 10.17 -6.76
CA GLY A 466 18.14 10.05 -6.53
C GLY A 466 18.80 11.39 -6.26
N VAL A 467 20.09 11.36 -5.90
CA VAL A 467 20.93 12.57 -5.80
C VAL A 467 22.05 12.44 -6.83
N SER A 468 22.27 13.49 -7.61
CA SER A 468 23.29 13.51 -8.66
C SER A 468 24.68 13.06 -8.14
N PRO A 469 25.38 12.12 -8.81
CA PRO A 469 26.69 11.63 -8.35
C PRO A 469 27.84 12.64 -8.51
N THR A 470 27.62 13.75 -9.22
CA THR A 470 28.64 14.77 -9.53
C THR A 470 28.43 16.11 -8.82
N SER A 471 27.36 16.29 -8.03
CA SER A 471 27.15 17.54 -7.29
C SER A 471 28.02 17.58 -6.01
N THR A 472 28.94 18.54 -5.96
CA THR A 472 29.61 18.94 -4.69
C THR A 472 28.70 19.76 -3.76
N LYS A 473 27.43 19.92 -4.12
CA LYS A 473 26.38 20.61 -3.36
C LYS A 473 25.40 19.52 -2.91
N ALA A 474 25.21 19.36 -1.60
CA ALA A 474 24.24 18.42 -1.08
C ALA A 474 22.82 18.83 -1.52
N GLU A 475 21.99 17.84 -1.86
CA GLU A 475 20.53 17.94 -1.96
C GLU A 475 19.93 18.67 -3.19
N VAL A 476 20.13 18.13 -4.40
CA VAL A 476 19.12 18.29 -5.47
C VAL A 476 18.57 16.90 -5.74
N ALA A 477 17.30 16.67 -5.40
CA ALA A 477 16.61 15.40 -5.63
C ALA A 477 16.32 15.30 -7.12
N GLU A 478 17.02 14.45 -7.88
CA GLU A 478 16.68 14.19 -9.28
C GLU A 478 15.55 13.16 -9.34
N THR A 479 14.51 13.47 -10.13
CA THR A 479 13.43 12.54 -10.42
C THR A 479 13.66 12.00 -11.83
N SER A 480 13.87 10.69 -11.93
CA SER A 480 13.80 9.99 -13.21
C SER A 480 12.54 9.15 -13.27
N PHE A 481 11.83 9.23 -14.39
CA PHE A 481 10.64 8.45 -14.66
C PHE A 481 10.78 7.73 -15.99
N GLU A 482 10.56 6.42 -15.97
CA GLU A 482 10.59 5.53 -17.13
C GLU A 482 9.21 4.89 -17.31
N LEU A 483 8.70 4.92 -18.53
CA LEU A 483 7.45 4.29 -18.94
C LEU A 483 7.71 3.35 -20.13
N SER A 484 7.29 2.10 -19.97
CA SER A 484 7.23 1.11 -21.05
C SER A 484 5.78 0.64 -21.22
N ALA A 485 5.26 0.74 -22.44
CA ALA A 485 3.89 0.32 -22.74
C ALA A 485 3.70 -1.20 -22.53
N LEU A 486 4.63 -2.00 -23.06
CA LEU A 486 4.66 -3.45 -22.87
C LEU A 486 6.06 -3.89 -22.47
N SER A 487 6.15 -4.66 -21.39
CA SER A 487 7.41 -5.18 -20.86
C SER A 487 7.30 -6.69 -20.68
N ILE A 488 8.20 -7.43 -21.34
CA ILE A 488 8.24 -8.90 -21.31
C ILE A 488 9.52 -9.34 -20.62
N ALA A 489 9.41 -9.91 -19.43
CA ALA A 489 10.53 -10.50 -18.69
C ALA A 489 10.63 -12.01 -18.97
N LEU A 490 11.85 -12.48 -19.26
CA LEU A 490 12.18 -13.87 -19.52
C LEU A 490 12.76 -14.53 -18.26
N LEU A 491 12.19 -15.67 -17.87
CA LEU A 491 12.46 -16.38 -16.61
C LEU A 491 12.33 -15.47 -15.39
N PRO A 492 11.12 -15.01 -15.03
CA PRO A 492 10.91 -14.02 -13.96
C PRO A 492 11.59 -14.39 -12.62
N ALA A 493 11.75 -15.68 -12.31
CA ALA A 493 12.45 -16.12 -11.10
C ALA A 493 13.94 -15.75 -11.02
N ASN A 494 14.62 -15.63 -12.17
CA ASN A 494 16.04 -15.26 -12.27
C ASN A 494 16.31 -14.04 -13.17
N GLU A 495 15.24 -13.50 -13.76
CA GLU A 495 15.18 -12.36 -14.68
C GLU A 495 16.36 -12.32 -15.65
N VAL A 496 16.46 -13.35 -16.49
CA VAL A 496 17.62 -13.53 -17.39
C VAL A 496 17.68 -12.44 -18.45
N ALA A 497 16.53 -11.98 -18.90
CA ALA A 497 16.40 -10.96 -19.92
C ALA A 497 15.06 -10.24 -19.80
N ARG A 498 15.01 -9.00 -20.29
CA ARG A 498 13.78 -8.21 -20.42
C ARG A 498 13.73 -7.57 -21.79
N ILE A 499 12.56 -7.52 -22.40
CA ILE A 499 12.29 -6.86 -23.68
C ILE A 499 11.16 -5.87 -23.44
N ASP A 500 11.41 -4.59 -23.69
CA ASP A 500 10.46 -3.52 -23.49
C ASP A 500 10.10 -2.87 -24.84
N LEU A 501 8.81 -2.68 -25.09
CA LEU A 501 8.27 -2.07 -26.30
C LEU A 501 7.53 -0.78 -25.96
N GLY A 502 7.77 0.26 -26.76
CA GLY A 502 7.21 1.59 -26.57
C GLY A 502 7.72 2.21 -25.28
N ASN A 503 8.96 2.67 -25.30
CA ASN A 503 9.65 3.21 -24.13
C ASN A 503 9.78 4.73 -24.24
N ALA A 504 9.56 5.41 -23.13
CA ALA A 504 9.78 6.83 -22.98
C ALA A 504 10.24 7.13 -21.54
N ALA A 505 11.22 7.99 -21.39
CA ALA A 505 11.79 8.34 -20.10
C ALA A 505 12.22 9.80 -20.05
N VAL A 506 12.11 10.38 -18.86
CA VAL A 506 12.59 11.73 -18.56
C VAL A 506 13.32 11.72 -17.23
N ARG A 507 14.40 12.50 -17.14
CA ARG A 507 15.02 12.89 -15.88
C ARG A 507 15.01 14.40 -15.81
N PHE A 508 14.63 14.92 -14.66
CA PHE A 508 14.73 16.33 -14.37
C PHE A 508 15.19 16.49 -12.93
N GLY A 509 16.00 17.52 -12.68
CA GLY A 509 16.31 17.95 -11.34
C GLY A 509 15.02 18.34 -10.65
N GLY A 510 14.81 17.84 -9.44
CA GLY A 510 13.85 18.41 -8.52
C GLY A 510 14.25 19.84 -8.24
N ASP A 511 13.23 20.68 -8.12
CA ASP A 511 13.30 22.13 -7.98
C ASP A 511 14.52 22.57 -7.16
N ASP A 512 15.54 23.13 -7.83
CA ASP A 512 16.63 23.85 -7.18
C ASP A 512 16.22 25.30 -6.84
N GLY A 513 14.92 25.54 -6.56
CA GLY A 513 14.38 26.83 -6.17
C GLY A 513 14.59 27.87 -7.26
N GLY A 514 14.19 27.51 -8.48
CA GLY A 514 14.79 28.06 -9.70
C GLY A 514 14.06 29.17 -10.44
N SER A 515 12.78 29.46 -10.15
CA SER A 515 12.16 30.75 -10.49
C SER A 515 10.81 30.99 -9.81
N GLY A 516 10.85 31.58 -8.62
CA GLY A 516 9.98 32.72 -8.29
C GLY A 516 8.60 32.43 -7.69
N GLU A 517 8.39 31.28 -7.08
CA GLU A 517 7.33 31.13 -6.07
C GLU A 517 8.01 30.61 -4.80
N ILE A 518 8.30 31.51 -3.88
CA ILE A 518 8.69 31.14 -2.52
C ILE A 518 7.38 31.07 -1.71
N ASP A 519 7.26 30.12 -0.78
CA ASP A 519 6.15 30.14 0.20
C ASP A 519 6.71 30.55 1.56
N PRO A 520 7.09 31.83 1.73
CA PRO A 520 7.69 32.27 2.97
C PRO A 520 6.65 32.12 4.08
N THR A 521 7.07 31.53 5.19
CA THR A 521 6.27 31.49 6.41
C THR A 521 6.95 32.34 7.46
N LEU A 522 6.16 33.02 8.29
CA LEU A 522 6.66 33.84 9.38
C LEU A 522 5.91 33.49 10.65
N THR A 523 6.66 33.24 11.71
CA THR A 523 6.12 33.05 13.05
C THR A 523 6.76 34.04 14.00
N VAL A 524 6.04 34.38 15.07
CA VAL A 524 6.53 35.24 16.14
C VAL A 524 6.37 34.55 17.48
N ASN A 525 7.40 34.62 18.31
CA ASN A 525 7.37 34.07 19.66
C ASN A 525 8.06 35.04 20.63
N PRO A 526 7.36 35.56 21.65
CA PRO A 526 5.95 35.34 21.98
C PRO A 526 4.96 36.03 21.03
N VAL A 527 3.76 35.46 20.87
CA VAL A 527 2.66 36.00 20.02
C VAL A 527 1.93 37.20 20.64
N SER A 528 2.25 37.53 21.90
CA SER A 528 1.72 38.69 22.61
C SER A 528 2.80 39.34 23.46
N VAL A 529 2.91 40.67 23.40
CA VAL A 529 3.94 41.44 24.11
C VAL A 529 3.36 42.75 24.66
N ALA A 530 4.00 43.32 25.68
CA ALA A 530 3.69 44.66 26.17
C ALA A 530 4.46 45.74 25.38
N PRO A 531 4.00 47.00 25.34
CA PRO A 531 4.79 48.12 24.83
C PRO A 531 6.17 48.17 25.49
N GLY A 532 7.22 48.34 24.68
CA GLY A 532 8.62 48.35 25.14
C GLY A 532 9.30 46.97 25.20
N GLN A 533 8.56 45.89 24.97
CA GLN A 533 9.10 44.53 24.86
C GLN A 533 9.41 44.16 23.40
N SER A 534 10.06 43.01 23.18
CA SER A 534 10.35 42.50 21.83
C SER A 534 9.73 41.12 21.63
N THR A 535 9.38 40.80 20.40
CA THR A 535 9.08 39.42 19.99
C THR A 535 10.20 38.91 19.07
N VAL A 536 10.40 37.59 18.98
CA VAL A 536 11.34 37.01 18.02
C VAL A 536 10.57 36.56 16.79
N ALA A 537 10.90 37.13 15.64
CA ALA A 537 10.38 36.70 14.35
C ALA A 537 11.29 35.63 13.75
N THR A 538 10.71 34.48 13.40
CA THR A 538 11.37 33.37 12.72
C THR A 538 10.72 33.19 11.36
N GLY A 539 11.51 33.35 10.30
CA GLY A 539 11.06 33.16 8.92
C GLY A 539 11.67 31.90 8.32
N GLU A 540 10.87 31.15 7.55
CA GLU A 540 11.28 29.96 6.80
C GLU A 540 10.77 30.07 5.36
N GLY A 541 11.41 29.39 4.40
CA GLY A 541 10.97 29.39 3.00
C GLY A 541 11.25 30.69 2.24
N TYR A 542 12.15 31.56 2.74
CA TYR A 542 12.62 32.74 2.01
C TYR A 542 13.73 32.36 1.02
N THR A 543 14.15 33.29 0.14
CA THR A 543 15.25 33.01 -0.80
C THR A 543 16.53 32.67 -0.03
N PRO A 544 17.15 31.50 -0.23
CA PRO A 544 18.39 31.13 0.47
C PRO A 544 19.59 32.04 0.15
N ASP A 545 20.50 32.20 1.11
CA ASP A 545 21.73 33.01 1.01
C ASP A 545 21.48 34.46 0.49
N SER A 546 20.35 35.06 0.86
CA SER A 546 19.89 36.37 0.40
C SER A 546 19.52 37.29 1.57
N THR A 547 18.67 38.29 1.34
CA THR A 547 18.19 39.21 2.38
C THR A 547 16.67 39.29 2.43
N ALA A 548 16.14 39.44 3.64
CA ALA A 548 14.73 39.74 3.91
C ALA A 548 14.61 40.99 4.79
N THR A 549 13.48 41.69 4.68
CA THR A 549 13.15 42.87 5.47
C THR A 549 11.95 42.58 6.38
N VAL A 550 12.14 42.66 7.69
CA VAL A 550 11.08 42.50 8.70
C VAL A 550 10.59 43.87 9.19
N GLN A 551 9.28 44.08 9.19
CA GLN A 551 8.62 45.33 9.59
C GLN A 551 7.40 45.06 10.48
N LEU A 552 7.31 45.74 11.61
CA LEU A 552 6.10 45.77 12.43
C LEU A 552 5.08 46.78 11.87
N VAL A 553 3.81 46.41 11.82
CA VAL A 553 2.70 47.21 11.25
C VAL A 553 1.57 47.32 12.28
N ASP A 554 1.04 48.54 12.47
CA ASP A 554 -0.09 48.82 13.37
C ASP A 554 -1.44 48.34 12.81
N PRO A 555 -2.52 48.29 13.62
CA PRO A 555 -3.86 47.91 13.16
C PRO A 555 -4.42 48.79 12.02
N GLU A 556 -3.91 50.02 11.87
CA GLU A 556 -4.28 50.94 10.79
C GLU A 556 -3.45 50.73 9.50
N GLY A 557 -2.51 49.79 9.49
CA GLY A 557 -1.66 49.44 8.36
C GLY A 557 -0.44 50.35 8.18
N ASN A 558 -0.05 51.15 9.18
CA ASN A 558 1.16 51.98 9.13
C ASN A 558 2.36 51.23 9.74
N PRO A 559 3.57 51.38 9.16
CA PRO A 559 4.78 50.80 9.74
C PRO A 559 5.11 51.46 11.09
N VAL A 560 5.41 50.64 12.09
CA VAL A 560 5.80 51.03 13.44
C VAL A 560 7.25 50.60 13.67
N GLY A 561 8.11 51.54 14.08
CA GLY A 561 9.55 51.30 14.20
C GLY A 561 10.29 51.31 12.86
N ASP A 562 11.60 51.06 12.92
CA ASP A 562 12.46 50.96 11.74
C ASP A 562 12.39 49.56 11.11
N ALA A 563 12.50 49.48 9.78
CA ALA A 563 12.61 48.20 9.06
C ALA A 563 13.93 47.48 9.40
N ILE A 564 13.86 46.18 9.65
CA ILE A 564 14.98 45.34 10.08
C ILE A 564 15.40 44.46 8.91
N ALA A 565 16.57 44.71 8.34
CA ALA A 565 17.15 43.84 7.31
C ALA A 565 17.88 42.65 7.96
N VAL A 566 17.62 41.45 7.47
CA VAL A 566 18.20 40.19 7.92
C VAL A 566 18.76 39.41 6.75
N ASP A 567 19.87 38.71 6.97
CA ASP A 567 20.42 37.76 5.99
C ASP A 567 19.71 36.41 6.19
N THR A 568 19.29 35.77 5.11
CA THR A 568 18.75 34.41 5.12
C THR A 568 19.88 33.38 5.03
N ASP A 569 19.73 32.25 5.70
CA ASP A 569 20.70 31.15 5.63
C ASP A 569 20.55 30.31 4.36
N SER A 570 21.33 29.23 4.25
CA SER A 570 21.34 28.33 3.09
C SER A 570 20.06 27.54 2.88
N GLU A 571 19.14 27.56 3.84
CA GLU A 571 17.81 26.92 3.77
C GLU A 571 16.68 27.96 3.62
N GLY A 572 17.01 29.26 3.50
CA GLY A 572 16.01 30.32 3.43
C GLY A 572 15.41 30.70 4.79
N GLY A 573 16.08 30.31 5.88
CA GLY A 573 15.69 30.62 7.25
C GLY A 573 16.30 31.92 7.77
N PHE A 574 15.62 32.57 8.71
CA PHE A 574 16.21 33.62 9.55
C PHE A 574 15.54 33.71 10.92
N THR A 575 16.22 34.34 11.88
CA THR A 575 15.64 34.68 13.19
C THR A 575 16.09 36.07 13.62
N THR A 576 15.16 36.95 13.97
CA THR A 576 15.48 38.32 14.41
C THR A 576 14.54 38.83 15.50
N PRO A 577 15.05 39.58 16.50
CA PRO A 577 14.20 40.29 17.43
C PRO A 577 13.51 41.48 16.74
N VAL A 578 12.22 41.65 17.02
CA VAL A 578 11.36 42.75 16.57
C VAL A 578 10.88 43.54 17.80
N PRO A 579 11.45 44.74 18.05
CA PRO A 579 11.09 45.55 19.21
C PRO A 579 9.76 46.29 18.99
N VAL A 580 8.89 46.25 19.99
CA VAL A 580 7.67 47.07 20.06
C VAL A 580 7.98 48.37 20.82
N PRO A 581 7.70 49.56 20.26
CA PRO A 581 7.97 50.82 20.94
C PRO A 581 7.25 50.97 22.29
N ASP A 582 7.87 51.67 23.25
CA ASP A 582 7.31 51.95 24.59
C ASP A 582 5.97 52.71 24.55
N ASP A 583 5.71 53.45 23.47
CA ASP A 583 4.50 54.25 23.24
C ASP A 583 3.50 53.60 22.27
N ALA A 584 3.70 52.32 21.92
CA ALA A 584 2.77 51.56 21.10
C ALA A 584 1.39 51.52 21.76
N GLU A 585 0.35 51.83 20.98
CA GLU A 585 -1.03 51.68 21.43
C GLU A 585 -1.39 50.19 21.54
N LEU A 586 -2.27 49.82 22.47
CA LEU A 586 -2.71 48.44 22.63
C LEU A 586 -3.59 48.02 21.45
N GLY A 587 -3.38 46.83 20.91
CA GLY A 587 -4.12 46.31 19.75
C GLY A 587 -3.43 45.15 19.03
N ASP A 588 -4.02 44.73 17.90
CA ASP A 588 -3.51 43.64 17.07
C ASP A 588 -2.56 44.18 15.99
N TYR A 589 -1.27 43.94 16.16
CA TYR A 589 -0.22 44.31 15.21
C TYR A 589 0.08 43.13 14.27
N THR A 590 0.76 43.42 13.17
CA THR A 590 1.24 42.42 12.23
C THR A 590 2.72 42.59 12.00
N VAL A 591 3.50 41.52 12.14
CA VAL A 591 4.90 41.48 11.70
C VAL A 591 4.91 40.97 10.26
N VAL A 592 5.51 41.75 9.36
CA VAL A 592 5.61 41.43 7.93
C VAL A 592 7.07 41.16 7.59
N GLY A 593 7.38 39.97 7.12
CA GLY A 593 8.69 39.60 6.56
C GLY A 593 8.60 39.62 5.05
N THR A 594 9.36 40.48 4.38
CA THR A 594 9.40 40.60 2.91
C THR A 594 10.73 40.10 2.39
N ASP A 595 10.72 39.19 1.43
CA ASP A 595 11.92 38.77 0.71
C ASP A 595 12.41 39.88 -0.22
N ASP A 596 13.68 40.28 -0.11
CA ASP A 596 14.21 41.39 -0.92
C ASP A 596 14.51 40.99 -2.38
N THR A 597 14.54 39.67 -2.68
CA THR A 597 14.83 39.11 -3.99
C THR A 597 13.58 39.00 -4.85
N THR A 598 12.51 38.42 -4.29
CA THR A 598 11.24 38.14 -4.99
C THR A 598 10.19 39.23 -4.72
N GLY A 599 10.25 39.89 -3.56
CA GLY A 599 9.25 40.84 -3.09
C GLY A 599 8.00 40.20 -2.49
N GLU A 600 7.99 38.88 -2.31
CA GLU A 600 6.91 38.15 -1.62
C GLU A 600 7.02 38.36 -0.11
N ALA A 601 5.88 38.35 0.58
CA ALA A 601 5.81 38.67 2.00
C ALA A 601 4.97 37.67 2.77
N ALA A 602 5.43 37.33 3.98
CA ALA A 602 4.71 36.54 4.95
C ALA A 602 4.33 37.40 6.17
N GLU A 603 3.18 37.11 6.76
CA GLU A 603 2.63 37.90 7.87
C GLU A 603 2.42 37.02 9.11
N ALA A 604 2.80 37.54 10.27
CA ALA A 604 2.58 36.90 11.56
C ALA A 604 1.82 37.87 12.48
N PRO A 605 0.69 37.44 13.10
CA PRO A 605 -0.05 38.29 14.03
C PRO A 605 0.71 38.45 15.35
N LEU A 606 0.73 39.67 15.90
CA LEU A 606 1.32 40.01 17.18
C LEU A 606 0.34 40.86 18.00
N ALA A 607 -0.10 40.37 19.16
CA ALA A 607 -0.97 41.15 20.04
C ALA A 607 -0.14 42.06 20.96
N VAL A 608 -0.33 43.38 20.89
CA VAL A 608 0.23 44.33 21.86
C VAL A 608 -0.81 44.56 22.95
N ILE A 609 -0.59 43.96 24.11
CA ILE A 609 -1.52 43.96 25.24
C ILE A 609 -0.92 44.64 26.46
N ALA A 610 -1.74 44.93 27.48
CA ALA A 610 -1.21 45.47 28.73
C ALA A 610 -0.28 44.43 29.39
N GLY A 611 0.80 44.85 30.04
CA GLY A 611 1.71 43.92 30.74
C GLY A 611 1.01 43.01 31.76
N SER A 612 -0.08 43.50 32.36
CA SER A 612 -1.00 42.75 33.24
C SER A 612 -1.70 41.56 32.56
N GLU A 613 -1.79 41.54 31.22
CA GLU A 613 -2.51 40.53 30.43
C GLU A 613 -1.56 39.51 29.76
N VAL A 614 -0.25 39.77 29.75
CA VAL A 614 0.77 38.87 29.17
C VAL A 614 0.90 37.57 29.98
N CYS A 615 0.68 37.64 31.29
CA CYS A 615 0.78 36.53 32.22
C CYS A 615 -0.61 36.20 32.80
N ALA A 616 -1.47 35.52 32.03
CA ALA A 616 -2.82 35.13 32.46
C ALA A 616 -2.81 33.82 33.28
N MET A 617 -1.91 33.69 34.26
CA MET A 617 -1.88 32.57 35.20
C MET A 617 -2.06 33.09 36.62
N ASP A 618 -2.72 32.32 37.48
CA ASP A 618 -2.87 32.69 38.89
C ASP A 618 -1.47 32.81 39.53
N PRO A 619 -1.13 33.94 40.16
CA PRO A 619 0.20 34.13 40.71
C PRO A 619 0.44 33.13 41.84
N THR A 620 1.63 32.55 41.86
CA THR A 620 2.08 31.62 42.90
C THR A 620 3.39 32.11 43.51
N LEU A 621 3.54 31.87 44.80
CA LEU A 621 4.71 32.27 45.55
C LEU A 621 5.25 31.06 46.33
N THR A 622 6.56 30.83 46.25
CA THR A 622 7.25 29.79 47.01
C THR A 622 8.43 30.41 47.75
N VAL A 623 8.64 30.02 49.00
CA VAL A 623 9.76 30.47 49.83
C VAL A 623 10.63 29.27 50.16
N VAL A 624 11.94 29.39 49.87
CA VAL A 624 12.91 28.32 50.09
C VAL A 624 14.10 28.87 50.88
N PRO A 625 14.43 28.29 52.05
CA PRO A 625 13.66 27.28 52.79
C PRO A 625 12.33 27.83 53.35
N GLY A 626 11.33 26.96 53.54
CA GLY A 626 10.01 27.31 54.11
C GLY A 626 10.00 27.53 55.63
N GLU A 627 11.16 27.30 56.26
CA GLU A 627 11.42 27.55 57.67
C GLU A 627 12.74 28.33 57.79
N ALA A 628 12.82 29.32 58.68
CA ALA A 628 14.02 30.15 58.84
C ALA A 628 14.19 30.64 60.29
N TYR A 629 15.42 30.86 60.74
CA TYR A 629 15.67 31.53 62.02
C TYR A 629 15.74 33.07 61.84
N PRO A 630 15.50 33.86 62.91
CA PRO A 630 15.70 35.31 62.86
C PRO A 630 17.14 35.67 62.42
N GLY A 631 17.25 36.49 61.37
CA GLY A 631 18.52 36.88 60.75
C GLY A 631 18.91 36.08 59.49
N ASP A 632 18.22 34.96 59.20
CA ASP A 632 18.45 34.18 57.99
C ASP A 632 17.90 34.87 56.74
N THR A 633 18.39 34.44 55.58
CA THR A 633 17.92 34.91 54.27
C THR A 633 17.26 33.74 53.55
N VAL A 634 16.02 33.95 53.11
CA VAL A 634 15.26 32.99 52.33
C VAL A 634 15.13 33.48 50.89
N SER A 635 15.11 32.58 49.92
CA SER A 635 14.86 32.91 48.53
C SER A 635 13.36 32.81 48.26
N VAL A 636 12.79 33.92 47.80
CA VAL A 636 11.39 34.03 47.40
C VAL A 636 11.33 33.92 45.88
N ILE A 637 10.58 32.93 45.42
CA ILE A 637 10.37 32.63 44.00
C ILE A 637 8.91 32.92 43.69
N GLY A 638 8.67 33.90 42.82
CA GLY A 638 7.35 34.22 42.31
C GLY A 638 7.20 33.71 40.88
N GLN A 639 6.05 33.14 40.56
CA GLN A 639 5.65 32.75 39.21
C GLN A 639 4.24 33.26 38.91
N GLY A 640 3.97 33.59 37.66
CA GLY A 640 2.67 34.09 37.23
C GLY A 640 2.40 35.55 37.53
N PHE A 641 3.44 36.31 37.86
CA PHE A 641 3.32 37.75 38.06
C PHE A 641 3.43 38.49 36.72
N PRO A 642 2.74 39.64 36.55
CA PRO A 642 2.80 40.41 35.31
C PRO A 642 4.23 40.81 34.92
N ALA A 643 4.70 40.36 33.76
CA ALA A 643 6.03 40.67 33.24
C ALA A 643 6.21 42.19 33.08
N GLY A 644 7.34 42.70 33.56
CA GLY A 644 7.67 44.14 33.47
C GLY A 644 6.95 45.05 34.47
N VAL A 645 6.04 44.53 35.31
CA VAL A 645 5.38 45.29 36.39
C VAL A 645 6.15 45.09 37.70
N PRO A 646 6.58 46.15 38.41
CA PRO A 646 7.20 45.98 39.72
C PRO A 646 6.26 45.30 40.73
N VAL A 647 6.76 44.26 41.40
CA VAL A 647 6.10 43.51 42.48
C VAL A 647 6.80 43.82 43.80
N VAL A 648 6.02 44.15 44.82
CA VAL A 648 6.50 44.44 46.17
C VAL A 648 6.34 43.19 47.04
N VAL A 649 7.46 42.63 47.49
CA VAL A 649 7.52 41.46 48.38
C VAL A 649 7.72 41.92 49.82
N GLN A 650 6.85 41.51 50.73
CA GLN A 650 6.85 41.91 52.14
C GLN A 650 6.54 40.72 53.06
N LEU A 651 7.40 40.50 54.06
CA LEU A 651 7.11 39.58 55.16
C LEU A 651 6.09 40.20 56.13
N ARG A 652 5.12 39.42 56.59
CA ARG A 652 4.09 39.81 57.56
C ARG A 652 3.93 38.80 58.69
N ASP A 653 3.57 39.30 59.87
CA ASP A 653 3.19 38.47 61.01
C ASP A 653 1.79 37.85 60.81
N ALA A 654 1.40 36.93 61.72
CA ALA A 654 0.09 36.28 61.72
C ALA A 654 -1.10 37.26 61.85
N GLU A 655 -0.87 38.50 62.28
CA GLU A 655 -1.86 39.57 62.34
C GLU A 655 -1.86 40.49 61.10
N GLY A 656 -0.98 40.25 60.13
CA GLY A 656 -0.86 40.98 58.87
C GLY A 656 -0.02 42.27 58.96
N ASN A 657 0.68 42.53 60.06
CA ASN A 657 1.58 43.68 60.15
C ASN A 657 2.91 43.39 59.42
N PRO A 658 3.50 44.36 58.71
CA PRO A 658 4.77 44.17 58.03
C PRO A 658 5.91 43.97 59.03
N VAL A 659 6.70 42.93 58.80
CA VAL A 659 7.91 42.57 59.54
C VAL A 659 9.11 42.78 58.62
N GLY A 660 9.99 43.75 58.95
CA GLY A 660 11.15 44.08 58.10
C GLY A 660 10.83 45.01 56.93
N ASP A 661 11.85 45.26 56.08
CA ASP A 661 11.77 46.14 54.90
C ASP A 661 11.23 45.38 53.67
N ALA A 662 10.38 46.04 52.88
CA ALA A 662 9.89 45.49 51.62
C ALA A 662 10.98 45.45 50.54
N VAL A 663 10.92 44.45 49.66
CA VAL A 663 11.80 44.30 48.50
C VAL A 663 10.98 44.44 47.21
N THR A 664 11.41 45.29 46.29
CA THR A 664 10.76 45.46 44.99
C THR A 664 11.54 44.74 43.91
N VAL A 665 10.85 43.91 43.14
CA VAL A 665 11.40 43.15 42.01
C VAL A 665 10.55 43.31 40.77
N THR A 666 11.13 43.11 39.60
CA THR A 666 10.39 43.15 38.34
C THR A 666 10.42 41.76 37.73
N PRO A 667 9.26 41.08 37.58
CA PRO A 667 9.18 39.80 36.91
C PRO A 667 9.74 39.90 35.49
N ASP A 668 10.48 38.88 35.10
CA ASP A 668 11.06 38.75 33.78
C ASP A 668 10.03 38.32 32.73
N GLU A 669 10.48 38.14 31.49
CA GLU A 669 9.64 37.73 30.36
C GLU A 669 9.01 36.34 30.55
N ALA A 670 9.49 35.52 31.49
CA ALA A 670 8.92 34.22 31.85
C ALA A 670 7.86 34.33 32.97
N CYS A 671 7.40 35.56 33.28
CA CYS A 671 6.43 35.83 34.35
C CYS A 671 6.93 35.41 35.74
N GLY A 672 8.26 35.35 35.93
CA GLY A 672 8.89 34.87 37.15
C GLY A 672 9.84 35.89 37.76
N PHE A 673 10.10 35.76 39.05
CA PHE A 673 11.22 36.44 39.70
C PHE A 673 11.81 35.57 40.80
N ILE A 674 13.08 35.82 41.11
CA ILE A 674 13.76 35.28 42.29
C ILE A 674 14.35 36.44 43.05
N THR A 675 14.04 36.55 44.34
CA THR A 675 14.59 37.58 45.21
C THR A 675 14.91 37.04 46.59
N ASP A 676 15.98 37.54 47.18
CA ASP A 676 16.33 37.22 48.55
C ASP A 676 15.56 38.13 49.52
N LEU A 677 14.97 37.53 50.55
CA LEU A 677 14.26 38.20 51.63
C LEU A 677 14.95 37.85 52.96
N THR A 678 15.49 38.85 53.65
CA THR A 678 16.13 38.65 54.95
C THR A 678 15.11 38.77 56.07
N VAL A 679 15.03 37.74 56.91
CA VAL A 679 14.19 37.74 58.11
C VAL A 679 14.82 38.63 59.17
N PRO A 680 14.13 39.64 59.72
CA PRO A 680 14.68 40.50 60.77
C PRO A 680 15.13 39.71 62.01
N GLU A 681 16.24 40.13 62.63
CA GLU A 681 16.77 39.48 63.85
C GLU A 681 15.81 39.52 65.05
N ASP A 682 14.82 40.43 65.04
CA ASP A 682 13.81 40.60 66.07
C ASP A 682 12.44 40.02 65.72
N ALA A 683 12.34 39.24 64.62
CA ALA A 683 11.12 38.55 64.24
C ALA A 683 10.70 37.53 65.32
N GLU A 684 9.41 37.53 65.68
CA GLU A 684 8.88 36.61 66.69
C GLU A 684 8.77 35.19 66.11
N PRO A 685 9.04 34.12 66.88
CA PRO A 685 8.85 32.76 66.37
C PRO A 685 7.37 32.42 66.11
N GLY A 686 7.11 31.70 65.03
CA GLY A 686 5.77 31.24 64.62
C GLY A 686 5.49 31.45 63.13
N ASP A 687 4.24 31.20 62.74
CA ASP A 687 3.78 31.30 61.35
C ASP A 687 3.79 32.76 60.87
N HIS A 688 4.54 33.00 59.78
CA HIS A 688 4.56 34.26 59.04
C HIS A 688 4.10 34.01 57.60
N VAL A 689 3.76 35.11 56.91
CA VAL A 689 3.36 35.06 55.50
C VAL A 689 4.22 36.03 54.72
N VAL A 690 4.80 35.56 53.63
CA VAL A 690 5.42 36.42 52.61
C VAL A 690 4.33 36.77 51.60
N GLU A 691 4.05 38.06 51.44
CA GLU A 691 3.09 38.59 50.46
C GLU A 691 3.85 39.24 49.31
N ALA A 692 3.43 38.98 48.08
CA ALA A 692 3.95 39.62 46.87
C ALA A 692 2.79 40.30 46.12
N GLU A 693 2.83 41.63 46.01
CA GLU A 693 1.76 42.45 45.45
C GLU A 693 2.25 43.32 44.26
N PRO A 694 1.68 43.17 43.05
CA PRO A 694 1.99 44.01 41.89
C PRO A 694 1.58 45.49 42.06
N GLU A 695 2.41 46.43 41.58
CA GLU A 695 2.10 47.87 41.66
C GLU A 695 0.96 48.33 40.74
N ASP A 696 0.62 47.56 39.71
CA ASP A 696 -0.48 47.84 38.79
C ASP A 696 -1.86 47.47 39.36
N GLY A 697 -1.90 46.79 40.51
CA GLY A 697 -3.12 46.36 41.19
C GLY A 697 -3.70 45.04 40.68
N SER A 698 -2.93 44.27 39.91
CA SER A 698 -3.24 42.88 39.56
C SER A 698 -3.19 41.95 40.79
N ASP A 699 -3.76 40.75 40.68
CA ASP A 699 -3.80 39.78 41.79
C ASP A 699 -2.37 39.46 42.28
N GLY A 700 -2.20 39.38 43.61
CA GLY A 700 -0.95 39.02 44.27
C GLY A 700 -0.96 37.58 44.79
N ALA A 701 0.15 37.11 45.36
CA ALA A 701 0.24 35.79 45.97
C ALA A 701 0.92 35.82 47.34
N GLU A 702 0.59 34.82 48.16
CA GLU A 702 1.10 34.66 49.52
C GLU A 702 1.73 33.28 49.68
N ALA A 703 2.81 33.20 50.47
CA ALA A 703 3.48 31.96 50.83
C ALA A 703 3.73 31.89 52.35
N PRO A 704 3.51 30.75 53.00
CA PRO A 704 3.83 30.59 54.41
C PRO A 704 5.36 30.55 54.61
N LEU A 705 5.82 31.12 55.72
CA LEU A 705 7.18 31.01 56.22
C LEU A 705 7.11 30.81 57.73
N GLU A 706 7.59 29.68 58.24
CA GLU A 706 7.67 29.47 59.70
C GLU A 706 8.98 30.05 60.23
N ILE A 707 8.88 30.98 61.19
CA ILE A 707 10.07 31.47 61.89
C ILE A 707 10.31 30.56 63.09
N LEU A 708 11.37 29.75 63.00
CA LEU A 708 11.70 28.77 64.02
C LEU A 708 12.20 29.44 65.28
N ASN A 709 11.85 28.85 66.43
CA ASN A 709 12.39 29.30 67.70
C ASN A 709 13.83 28.77 67.85
N PRO A 710 14.85 29.65 67.95
CA PRO A 710 16.25 29.22 68.13
C PRO A 710 16.50 28.47 69.45
N ASP A 711 15.53 28.45 70.37
CA ASP A 711 15.62 27.76 71.66
C ASP A 711 15.03 26.32 71.68
N THR A 712 14.49 25.80 70.56
CA THR A 712 13.94 24.43 70.47
C THR A 712 14.70 23.56 69.45
N ASN A 713 15.36 22.51 69.93
CA ASN A 713 16.10 21.52 69.13
C ASN A 713 15.12 20.56 68.40
N PRO A 714 15.30 20.27 67.09
CA PRO A 714 14.44 19.33 66.37
C PRO A 714 14.54 17.89 66.96
N GLU A 715 13.41 17.18 67.01
CA GLU A 715 13.38 15.76 67.45
C GLU A 715 13.80 14.86 66.27
N CYS A 716 15.10 14.54 66.19
CA CYS A 716 15.71 13.68 65.16
C CYS A 716 15.20 12.21 65.20
N THR A 717 13.97 11.96 64.77
CA THR A 717 13.30 10.66 64.98
C THR A 717 12.67 10.03 63.73
N ASN A 718 12.71 10.70 62.57
CA ASN A 718 12.11 10.20 61.33
C ASN A 718 13.09 10.32 60.15
N PRO A 719 14.00 9.35 59.97
CA PRO A 719 15.04 9.40 58.96
C PRO A 719 14.45 9.27 57.54
N ALA A 720 14.86 10.15 56.63
CA ALA A 720 14.52 10.11 55.20
C ALA A 720 15.70 10.53 54.35
N ILE A 721 15.84 9.98 53.12
CA ILE A 721 16.90 10.37 52.18
C ILE A 721 16.36 10.62 50.77
N THR A 722 17.01 11.54 50.05
CA THR A 722 16.82 11.81 48.62
C THR A 722 18.16 11.71 47.88
N ALA A 723 18.10 11.41 46.59
CA ALA A 723 19.26 11.29 45.70
C ALA A 723 19.05 12.14 44.45
N ASP A 724 20.04 12.95 44.08
CA ASP A 724 20.01 13.83 42.90
C ASP A 724 21.37 13.78 42.18
N PRO A 725 21.46 13.36 40.90
CA PRO A 725 20.35 12.95 40.02
C PRO A 725 19.80 11.56 40.37
N THR A 726 18.54 11.30 40.04
CA THR A 726 17.91 9.96 40.18
C THR A 726 18.29 9.00 39.04
N VAL A 727 18.83 9.52 37.94
CA VAL A 727 19.34 8.77 36.78
C VAL A 727 20.78 9.20 36.52
N VAL A 728 21.71 8.24 36.54
CA VAL A 728 23.14 8.52 36.44
C VAL A 728 23.87 7.48 35.60
N GLU A 729 24.96 7.88 34.96
CA GLU A 729 25.84 6.93 34.27
C GLU A 729 26.79 6.22 35.26
N ALA A 730 27.24 5.03 34.89
CA ALA A 730 28.33 4.38 35.61
C ALA A 730 29.57 5.29 35.64
N GLY A 731 30.10 5.58 36.83
CA GLY A 731 31.19 6.54 37.04
C GLY A 731 30.75 7.95 37.48
N ALA A 732 29.45 8.28 37.43
CA ALA A 732 28.94 9.58 37.86
C ALA A 732 28.77 9.69 39.39
N GLU A 733 28.73 10.93 39.90
CA GLU A 733 28.47 11.24 41.30
C GLU A 733 26.99 11.58 41.53
N VAL A 734 26.41 10.99 42.58
CA VAL A 734 25.05 11.26 43.06
C VAL A 734 25.13 11.99 44.38
N GLN A 735 24.40 13.10 44.54
CA GLN A 735 24.29 13.80 45.80
C GLN A 735 23.16 13.18 46.64
N VAL A 736 23.49 12.69 47.84
CA VAL A 736 22.54 12.10 48.78
C VAL A 736 22.31 13.08 49.93
N THR A 737 21.05 13.46 50.13
CA THR A 737 20.63 14.36 51.21
C THR A 737 19.73 13.59 52.18
N GLY A 738 20.06 13.63 53.47
CA GLY A 738 19.28 12.97 54.52
C GLY A 738 18.75 13.96 55.55
N THR A 739 17.55 13.70 56.07
CA THR A 739 16.90 14.47 57.13
C THR A 739 16.35 13.55 58.23
N GLY A 740 16.16 14.08 59.44
CA GLY A 740 15.56 13.34 60.56
C GLY A 740 16.45 12.24 61.17
N PHE A 741 17.75 12.24 60.84
CA PHE A 741 18.74 11.32 61.41
C PHE A 741 19.26 11.83 62.77
N PRO A 742 19.69 10.96 63.70
CA PRO A 742 20.17 11.39 65.01
C PRO A 742 21.36 12.35 64.91
N ALA A 743 21.22 13.58 65.43
CA ALA A 743 22.27 14.59 65.41
C ALA A 743 23.58 14.08 66.03
N GLY A 744 24.69 14.28 65.32
CA GLY A 744 26.02 13.83 65.73
C GLY A 744 26.30 12.33 65.58
N ALA A 745 25.38 11.53 65.01
CA ALA A 745 25.65 10.15 64.61
C ALA A 745 26.41 10.10 63.27
N ASN A 746 27.17 9.02 63.02
CA ASN A 746 27.75 8.80 61.70
C ASN A 746 26.80 7.93 60.88
N VAL A 747 26.34 8.44 59.74
CA VAL A 747 25.54 7.69 58.77
C VAL A 747 26.45 7.10 57.71
N VAL A 748 26.31 5.80 57.49
CA VAL A 748 26.99 5.07 56.41
C VAL A 748 26.03 4.99 55.23
N VAL A 749 26.38 5.66 54.13
CA VAL A 749 25.68 5.60 52.85
C VAL A 749 26.37 4.55 51.97
N GLN A 750 25.62 3.56 51.49
CA GLN A 750 26.12 2.45 50.69
C GLN A 750 25.15 2.16 49.54
N LEU A 751 25.71 1.88 48.35
CA LEU A 751 24.93 1.40 47.21
C LEU A 751 24.77 -0.11 47.26
N PHE A 752 23.57 -0.60 46.93
CA PHE A 752 23.24 -2.01 46.83
C PHE A 752 22.55 -2.31 45.50
N ASP A 753 22.88 -3.44 44.87
CA ASP A 753 22.08 -3.94 43.75
C ASP A 753 20.73 -4.49 44.24
N THR A 754 19.84 -4.82 43.30
CA THR A 754 18.51 -5.39 43.61
C THR A 754 18.57 -6.79 44.25
N GLU A 755 19.72 -7.46 44.20
CA GLU A 755 19.98 -8.74 44.86
C GLU A 755 20.55 -8.57 46.28
N GLY A 756 20.81 -7.32 46.71
CA GLY A 756 21.34 -6.97 48.02
C GLY A 756 22.87 -7.09 48.15
N ASN A 757 23.60 -7.23 47.04
CA ASN A 757 25.06 -7.14 47.05
C ASN A 757 25.51 -5.68 47.05
N LYS A 758 26.67 -5.42 47.65
CA LYS A 758 27.22 -4.06 47.75
C LYS A 758 27.85 -3.64 46.44
N VAL A 759 27.44 -2.48 45.93
CA VAL A 759 28.03 -1.80 44.78
C VAL A 759 28.94 -0.68 45.28
N GLY A 760 30.19 -0.63 44.85
CA GLY A 760 31.12 0.42 45.26
C GLY A 760 31.49 0.45 46.75
N GLY A 761 32.19 1.51 47.16
CA GLY A 761 32.62 1.74 48.54
C GLY A 761 31.61 2.56 49.35
N PRO A 762 31.48 2.32 50.66
CA PRO A 762 30.60 3.13 51.51
C PRO A 762 31.19 4.53 51.75
N VAL A 763 30.30 5.52 51.85
CA VAL A 763 30.63 6.88 52.29
C VAL A 763 30.09 7.07 53.70
N THR A 764 30.86 7.71 54.57
CA THR A 764 30.43 7.99 55.95
C THR A 764 30.36 9.49 56.16
N VAL A 765 29.23 9.97 56.65
CA VAL A 765 28.95 11.39 56.88
C VAL A 765 28.45 11.58 58.31
N LEU A 766 28.83 12.70 58.92
CA LEU A 766 28.36 13.09 60.26
C LEU A 766 27.09 13.91 60.11
N VAL A 767 26.04 13.53 60.83
CA VAL A 767 24.79 14.30 60.88
C VAL A 767 25.02 15.58 61.67
N ASP A 768 24.61 16.71 61.10
CA ASP A 768 24.73 18.02 61.74
C ASP A 768 23.78 18.18 62.95
N GLU A 769 23.82 19.36 63.58
CA GLU A 769 22.98 19.67 64.75
C GLU A 769 21.49 19.84 64.37
N ASP A 770 21.20 19.96 63.06
CA ASP A 770 19.87 20.15 62.48
C ASP A 770 19.23 18.83 62.00
N CYS A 771 19.79 17.69 62.43
CA CYS A 771 19.37 16.33 62.04
C CYS A 771 19.52 16.02 60.54
N GLY A 772 20.36 16.77 59.81
CA GLY A 772 20.58 16.66 58.38
C GLY A 772 21.98 16.18 57.98
N PHE A 773 22.12 15.73 56.73
CA PHE A 773 23.42 15.59 56.08
C PHE A 773 23.29 15.69 54.56
N THR A 774 24.37 16.07 53.90
CA THR A 774 24.51 15.95 52.44
C THR A 774 25.88 15.34 52.11
N THR A 775 25.91 14.31 51.28
CA THR A 775 27.16 13.67 50.86
C THR A 775 27.09 13.19 49.41
N PRO A 776 28.14 13.38 48.60
CA PRO A 776 28.24 12.73 47.30
C PRO A 776 28.62 11.25 47.46
N ILE A 777 28.10 10.40 46.58
CA ILE A 777 28.49 9.00 46.40
C ILE A 777 28.71 8.72 44.92
N THR A 778 29.84 8.09 44.58
CA THR A 778 30.18 7.77 43.18
C THR A 778 29.68 6.37 42.83
N VAL A 779 28.94 6.25 41.72
CA VAL A 779 28.61 4.94 41.13
C VAL A 779 29.87 4.39 40.45
N PRO A 780 30.35 3.18 40.77
CA PRO A 780 31.52 2.60 40.11
C PRO A 780 31.37 2.51 38.59
N GLU A 781 32.46 2.72 37.85
CA GLU A 781 32.48 2.63 36.37
C GLU A 781 32.17 1.22 35.84
N ASP A 782 32.34 0.18 36.65
CA ASP A 782 32.05 -1.22 36.32
C ASP A 782 30.65 -1.69 36.75
N THR A 783 29.80 -0.75 37.15
CA THR A 783 28.43 -1.03 37.55
C THR A 783 27.59 -1.37 36.33
N GLU A 784 26.98 -2.56 36.34
CA GLU A 784 26.04 -2.95 35.28
C GLU A 784 24.79 -2.05 35.31
N PRO A 785 24.20 -1.73 34.14
CA PRO A 785 22.98 -0.95 34.04
C PRO A 785 21.82 -1.58 34.81
N GLY A 786 21.02 -0.74 35.46
CA GLY A 786 19.89 -1.20 36.25
C GLY A 786 19.63 -0.35 37.49
N VAL A 787 18.73 -0.84 38.34
CA VAL A 787 18.35 -0.15 39.58
C VAL A 787 19.32 -0.48 40.70
N ILE A 788 19.70 0.56 41.44
CA ILE A 788 20.54 0.45 42.62
C ILE A 788 19.84 1.16 43.77
N ILE A 789 19.93 0.58 44.96
CA ILE A 789 19.38 1.15 46.19
C ILE A 789 20.48 1.89 46.92
N VAL A 790 20.26 3.17 47.17
CA VAL A 790 21.04 3.96 48.13
C VAL A 790 20.48 3.68 49.51
N ASP A 791 21.31 3.13 50.40
CA ASP A 791 20.95 2.82 51.78
C ASP A 791 21.78 3.69 52.73
N ALA A 792 21.11 4.43 53.62
CA ALA A 792 21.72 5.28 54.62
C ALA A 792 21.42 4.75 56.03
N GLN A 793 22.43 4.16 56.66
CA GLN A 793 22.29 3.48 57.95
C GLN A 793 23.15 4.15 59.05
N PRO A 794 22.55 4.62 60.16
CA PRO A 794 23.28 5.16 61.32
C PRO A 794 24.12 4.12 62.06
N ASP A 795 25.29 4.54 62.56
CA ASP A 795 26.25 3.71 63.31
C ASP A 795 25.82 3.41 64.76
N ASP A 796 24.88 4.17 65.30
CA ASP A 796 24.28 3.99 66.61
C ASP A 796 23.17 2.90 66.63
N GLY A 797 22.78 2.41 65.46
CA GLY A 797 21.77 1.37 65.27
C GLY A 797 20.32 1.87 65.27
N SER A 798 20.08 3.17 65.12
CA SER A 798 18.74 3.70 64.85
C SER A 798 18.22 3.30 63.47
N GLU A 799 16.95 3.58 63.18
CA GLU A 799 16.37 3.33 61.85
C GLU A 799 17.12 4.14 60.78
N GLY A 800 17.28 3.54 59.60
CA GLY A 800 17.88 4.16 58.41
C GLY A 800 16.83 4.44 57.34
N ALA A 801 17.27 4.94 56.19
CA ALA A 801 16.39 5.22 55.04
C ALA A 801 17.01 4.72 53.72
N GLN A 802 16.15 4.45 52.74
CA GLN A 802 16.55 3.93 51.42
C GLN A 802 15.87 4.73 50.30
N THR A 803 16.56 4.90 49.17
CA THR A 803 16.00 5.48 47.94
C THR A 803 16.64 4.84 46.70
N PRO A 804 15.88 4.56 45.62
CA PRO A 804 16.44 3.97 44.40
C PRO A 804 17.05 5.03 43.47
N ILE A 805 18.06 4.62 42.69
CA ILE A 805 18.62 5.34 41.54
C ILE A 805 18.75 4.39 40.35
N VAL A 806 18.78 4.94 39.13
CA VAL A 806 18.92 4.17 37.88
C VAL A 806 20.30 4.42 37.27
N VAL A 807 20.99 3.34 36.90
CA VAL A 807 22.27 3.36 36.18
C VAL A 807 22.05 3.02 34.70
N THR A 808 22.55 3.86 33.79
CA THR A 808 22.45 3.68 32.32
C THR A 808 23.84 3.50 31.67
N GLU A 809 23.90 2.88 30.47
CA GLU A 809 25.09 2.95 29.61
C GLU A 809 25.05 4.19 28.72
N ASN A 810 26.21 4.83 28.57
CA ASN A 810 26.36 6.00 27.71
C ASN A 810 26.35 5.58 26.23
N THR A 811 25.20 5.79 25.57
CA THR A 811 25.12 5.88 24.12
C THR A 811 24.21 7.04 23.76
N GLY A 812 24.78 8.15 23.30
CA GLY A 812 24.03 9.29 22.76
C GLY A 812 23.17 8.89 21.56
N GLY A 813 21.97 8.39 21.84
CA GLY A 813 20.96 8.02 20.86
C GLY A 813 20.07 9.20 20.49
N THR A 814 19.77 9.32 19.19
CA THR A 814 18.74 10.19 18.64
C THR A 814 17.38 9.78 19.21
N GLY A 815 16.59 10.75 19.71
CA GLY A 815 15.28 10.48 20.33
C GLY A 815 14.37 9.63 19.45
N ARG A 816 13.94 8.49 19.99
CA ARG A 816 12.91 7.62 19.41
C ARG A 816 11.55 8.04 19.98
N ASP A 817 10.47 7.80 19.23
CA ASP A 817 9.11 8.17 19.64
C ASP A 817 8.56 7.13 20.63
N LEU A 818 8.91 7.29 21.91
CA LEU A 818 8.51 6.39 23.00
C LEU A 818 7.17 6.82 23.59
N THR A 819 6.28 5.85 23.84
CA THR A 819 4.97 6.11 24.46
C THR A 819 4.80 5.27 25.72
N ALA A 820 4.25 5.88 26.78
CA ALA A 820 3.90 5.19 28.01
C ALA A 820 2.42 5.45 28.38
N SER A 821 1.77 4.46 29.00
CA SER A 821 0.39 4.60 29.45
C SER A 821 0.08 3.71 30.64
N PHE A 822 -0.95 4.08 31.39
CA PHE A 822 -1.47 3.32 32.52
C PHE A 822 -2.82 2.70 32.17
N GLU A 823 -3.07 1.44 32.59
CA GLU A 823 -4.32 0.73 32.28
C GLU A 823 -5.56 1.47 32.80
N LYS A 824 -5.46 2.02 34.00
CA LYS A 824 -6.50 2.85 34.61
C LYS A 824 -5.96 4.26 34.87
N PRO A 825 -6.67 5.33 34.46
CA PRO A 825 -6.29 6.71 34.77
C PRO A 825 -6.54 7.06 36.24
N THR A 826 -7.40 6.31 36.94
CA THR A 826 -7.68 6.46 38.37
C THR A 826 -7.78 5.08 39.03
N VAL A 827 -7.15 4.89 40.18
CA VAL A 827 -7.08 3.60 40.90
C VAL A 827 -7.32 3.79 42.39
N GLN A 828 -8.06 2.88 43.02
CA GLN A 828 -8.26 2.91 44.46
C GLN A 828 -7.08 2.26 45.20
N GLN A 829 -6.70 2.81 46.36
CA GLN A 829 -5.76 2.12 47.25
C GLN A 829 -6.25 0.68 47.54
N GLY A 830 -5.34 -0.28 47.34
CA GLY A 830 -5.57 -1.72 47.43
C GLY A 830 -5.87 -2.44 46.11
N GLU A 831 -6.03 -1.73 44.99
CA GLU A 831 -6.23 -2.33 43.66
C GLU A 831 -4.92 -2.53 42.87
N GLU A 832 -4.97 -3.42 41.87
CA GLU A 832 -3.88 -3.61 40.90
C GLU A 832 -3.94 -2.56 39.78
N GLN A 833 -2.74 -2.14 39.36
CA GLN A 833 -2.47 -1.22 38.27
C GLN A 833 -1.44 -1.83 37.32
N THR A 834 -1.62 -1.62 36.02
CA THR A 834 -0.64 -2.02 35.00
C THR A 834 -0.06 -0.78 34.30
N PHE A 835 1.25 -0.76 34.15
CA PHE A 835 2.02 0.26 33.42
C PHE A 835 2.53 -0.34 32.12
N TYR A 836 2.26 0.32 30.99
CA TYR A 836 2.67 -0.09 29.64
C TYR A 836 3.63 0.94 29.06
N ALA A 837 4.66 0.47 28.37
CA ALA A 837 5.54 1.31 27.58
C ALA A 837 5.88 0.63 26.24
N SER A 838 5.99 1.42 25.18
CA SER A 838 6.20 0.95 23.80
C SER A 838 7.14 1.87 23.03
N GLY A 839 7.81 1.31 22.02
CA GLY A 839 8.77 2.01 21.18
C GLY A 839 10.23 1.59 21.40
N PHE A 840 10.46 0.56 22.23
CA PHE A 840 11.77 -0.02 22.50
C PHE A 840 12.15 -1.07 21.45
N GLU A 841 13.43 -1.41 21.33
CA GLU A 841 13.92 -2.48 20.47
C GLU A 841 13.59 -3.87 21.05
N PRO A 842 13.30 -4.89 20.22
CA PRO A 842 13.03 -6.24 20.70
C PRO A 842 14.16 -6.81 21.56
N GLY A 843 13.85 -7.16 22.80
CA GLY A 843 14.80 -7.67 23.79
C GLY A 843 15.52 -6.58 24.61
N GLU A 844 15.24 -5.30 24.35
CA GLU A 844 15.79 -4.15 25.10
C GLU A 844 15.30 -4.19 26.56
N GLN A 845 16.21 -3.99 27.51
CA GLN A 845 15.85 -3.98 28.94
C GLN A 845 15.34 -2.62 29.38
N VAL A 846 14.10 -2.59 29.87
CA VAL A 846 13.43 -1.37 30.32
C VAL A 846 13.06 -1.50 31.79
N VAL A 847 13.14 -0.40 32.53
CA VAL A 847 12.69 -0.31 33.92
C VAL A 847 11.61 0.75 34.10
N GLY A 848 10.52 0.41 34.78
CA GLY A 848 9.50 1.38 35.20
C GLY A 848 9.81 1.96 36.57
N VAL A 849 9.70 3.27 36.74
CA VAL A 849 9.88 3.99 38.02
C VAL A 849 8.61 4.75 38.35
N ILE A 850 8.09 4.61 39.58
CA ILE A 850 6.91 5.35 40.05
C ILE A 850 7.37 6.45 41.03
N ASN A 851 7.20 7.71 40.64
CA ASN A 851 7.61 8.90 41.39
C ASN A 851 6.47 9.39 42.30
N SER A 852 6.35 8.71 43.44
CA SER A 852 5.47 9.13 44.55
C SER A 852 6.27 9.17 45.84
N THR A 853 6.97 8.06 46.13
CA THR A 853 8.01 7.88 47.15
C THR A 853 9.23 7.13 46.56
N SER A 854 9.39 7.24 45.23
CA SER A 854 10.38 6.55 44.38
C SER A 854 10.52 5.06 44.69
N PHE A 855 9.77 4.22 43.97
CA PHE A 855 10.12 2.80 43.88
C PHE A 855 10.17 2.37 42.42
N ALA A 856 11.15 1.51 42.11
CA ALA A 856 11.33 0.95 40.78
C ALA A 856 10.62 -0.41 40.66
N LEU A 857 10.04 -0.65 39.49
CA LEU A 857 9.50 -1.92 39.05
C LEU A 857 10.64 -2.80 38.53
N GLN A 858 10.43 -4.11 38.45
CA GLN A 858 11.47 -5.01 37.97
C GLN A 858 11.80 -4.75 36.50
N ALA A 859 13.09 -4.78 36.13
CA ALA A 859 13.49 -4.68 34.73
C ALA A 859 12.86 -5.80 33.90
N GLN A 860 12.35 -5.45 32.71
CA GLN A 860 11.74 -6.39 31.78
C GLN A 860 12.26 -6.15 30.36
N ALA A 861 12.48 -7.25 29.64
CA ALA A 861 12.88 -7.21 28.25
C ALA A 861 11.66 -6.93 27.37
N ALA A 862 11.80 -6.00 26.43
CA ALA A 862 10.77 -5.72 25.44
C ALA A 862 10.46 -6.93 24.56
N ASP A 863 9.19 -7.12 24.24
CA ASP A 863 8.74 -8.21 23.37
C ASP A 863 9.17 -8.01 21.90
N ALA A 864 8.78 -8.93 21.02
CA ALA A 864 9.13 -8.87 19.59
C ALA A 864 8.58 -7.62 18.88
N GLU A 865 7.62 -6.93 19.50
CA GLU A 865 6.97 -5.72 19.02
C GLU A 865 7.43 -4.46 19.78
N GLY A 866 8.42 -4.57 20.68
CA GLY A 866 9.00 -3.42 21.38
C GLY A 866 8.19 -2.92 22.60
N ASN A 867 7.35 -3.77 23.19
CA ASN A 867 6.47 -3.42 24.31
C ASN A 867 6.93 -4.05 25.62
N VAL A 868 6.66 -3.34 26.73
CA VAL A 868 6.95 -3.77 28.10
C VAL A 868 5.74 -3.48 29.01
N GLU A 869 5.43 -4.39 29.92
CA GLU A 869 4.31 -4.26 30.87
C GLU A 869 4.71 -4.58 32.32
N TRP A 870 4.25 -3.79 33.28
CA TRP A 870 4.43 -4.05 34.70
C TRP A 870 3.12 -3.99 35.46
N THR A 871 2.78 -5.05 36.17
CA THR A 871 1.63 -5.07 37.09
C THR A 871 2.11 -4.92 38.53
N PHE A 872 1.57 -3.94 39.27
CA PHE A 872 1.86 -3.72 40.69
C PHE A 872 0.58 -3.39 41.47
N THR A 873 0.62 -3.57 42.79
CA THR A 873 -0.50 -3.24 43.69
C THR A 873 -0.29 -1.84 44.27
N VAL A 874 -1.33 -1.00 44.20
CA VAL A 874 -1.33 0.33 44.81
C VAL A 874 -1.57 0.17 46.31
N ASP A 875 -0.52 0.24 47.12
CA ASP A 875 -0.60 0.04 48.57
C ASP A 875 -0.75 1.35 49.37
N GLU A 876 -0.84 1.25 50.70
CA GLU A 876 -0.99 2.42 51.59
C GLU A 876 0.26 3.34 51.62
N LYS A 877 1.36 2.97 50.96
CA LYS A 877 2.57 3.82 50.86
C LYS A 877 2.50 4.80 49.68
N LEU A 878 1.54 4.63 48.78
CA LEU A 878 1.22 5.57 47.72
C LEU A 878 0.18 6.55 48.25
N ASP A 879 0.59 7.82 48.43
CA ASP A 879 -0.29 8.89 48.88
C ASP A 879 -1.48 9.10 47.94
N LEU A 880 -2.56 9.71 48.44
CA LEU A 880 -3.70 10.07 47.60
C LEU A 880 -3.32 11.27 46.72
N GLY A 881 -3.64 11.21 45.42
CA GLY A 881 -3.29 12.27 44.47
C GLY A 881 -2.75 11.75 43.14
N GLU A 882 -2.20 12.65 42.33
CA GLU A 882 -1.59 12.32 41.03
C GLU A 882 -0.18 11.76 41.19
N HIS A 883 0.14 10.73 40.41
CA HIS A 883 1.42 10.02 40.42
C HIS A 883 1.96 9.87 39.01
N GLN A 884 3.29 9.89 38.86
CA GLN A 884 3.96 9.74 37.58
C GLN A 884 4.72 8.41 37.50
N GLY A 885 4.55 7.69 36.41
CA GLY A 885 5.38 6.55 36.01
C GLY A 885 6.31 6.91 34.87
N ILE A 886 7.56 6.49 34.94
CA ILE A 886 8.59 6.73 33.93
C ILE A 886 9.19 5.38 33.54
N ALA A 887 9.08 4.99 32.27
CA ALA A 887 9.78 3.85 31.70
C ALA A 887 11.12 4.33 31.13
N VAL A 888 12.23 3.75 31.59
CA VAL A 888 13.60 4.15 31.22
C VAL A 888 14.30 2.96 30.56
N SER A 889 14.91 3.19 29.40
CA SER A 889 15.80 2.21 28.77
C SER A 889 17.10 2.10 29.56
N LEU A 890 17.53 0.87 29.86
CA LEU A 890 18.83 0.61 30.49
C LEU A 890 19.98 0.67 29.48
N GLU A 891 19.68 0.66 28.18
CA GLU A 891 20.66 0.61 27.09
C GLU A 891 20.90 1.99 26.46
N GLN A 892 19.84 2.78 26.25
CA GLN A 892 19.93 4.08 25.58
C GLN A 892 19.65 5.28 26.51
N GLY A 893 19.10 5.05 27.71
CA GLY A 893 18.79 6.09 28.68
C GLY A 893 17.63 7.02 28.29
N ASP A 894 16.95 6.75 27.17
CA ASP A 894 15.71 7.41 26.78
C ASP A 894 14.55 6.94 27.67
N SER A 895 13.51 7.78 27.78
CA SER A 895 12.38 7.49 28.67
C SER A 895 11.04 7.97 28.14
N ALA A 896 9.98 7.29 28.57
CA ALA A 896 8.59 7.70 28.35
C ALA A 896 7.87 7.79 29.69
N SER A 897 7.00 8.79 29.86
CA SER A 897 6.28 9.00 31.11
C SER A 897 4.77 9.03 30.92
N ALA A 898 4.04 8.61 31.96
CA ALA A 898 2.58 8.69 32.04
C ALA A 898 2.17 9.02 33.47
N THR A 899 0.93 9.47 33.67
CA THR A 899 0.38 9.80 35.00
C THR A 899 -0.87 8.98 35.33
N PHE A 900 -1.15 8.78 36.62
CA PHE A 900 -2.39 8.17 37.13
C PHE A 900 -2.75 8.74 38.51
N GLU A 901 -4.04 8.75 38.86
CA GLU A 901 -4.51 9.28 40.15
C GLU A 901 -4.89 8.16 41.13
N VAL A 902 -4.41 8.25 42.38
CA VAL A 902 -4.78 7.34 43.48
C VAL A 902 -5.85 7.98 44.36
N VAL A 903 -6.99 7.29 44.49
CA VAL A 903 -8.12 7.73 45.31
C VAL A 903 -8.37 6.81 46.50
N ALA A 904 -8.93 7.37 47.57
CA ALA A 904 -9.20 6.61 48.79
C ALA A 904 -10.22 5.49 48.53
N THR A 905 -10.01 4.32 49.13
CA THR A 905 -10.98 3.22 49.11
C THR A 905 -12.30 3.70 49.71
N ALA A 906 -13.42 3.53 49.00
CA ALA A 906 -14.74 3.94 49.49
C ALA A 906 -15.15 3.10 50.73
N GLY A 907 -14.85 3.61 51.91
CA GLY A 907 -15.29 3.04 53.19
C GLY A 907 -16.82 3.05 53.27
N GLY A 908 -17.40 1.85 53.38
CA GLY A 908 -18.82 1.68 53.65
C GLY A 908 -19.24 2.45 54.91
N ALA A 909 -20.22 3.35 54.74
CA ALA A 909 -20.84 4.07 55.83
C ALA A 909 -21.48 3.12 56.84
N ASP A 910 -20.95 3.10 58.07
CA ASP A 910 -21.76 2.81 59.25
C ASP A 910 -22.40 4.11 59.76
N ASN A 911 -23.65 4.00 60.21
CA ASN A 911 -24.59 5.09 60.41
C ASN A 911 -24.28 5.95 61.66
N GLY A 912 -24.31 7.28 61.51
CA GLY A 912 -24.22 8.20 62.66
C GLY A 912 -24.47 9.68 62.37
N ASP A 913 -25.67 10.02 61.90
CA ASP A 913 -26.44 11.28 62.12
C ASP A 913 -25.71 12.64 62.16
N GLY A 914 -26.01 13.49 61.17
CA GLY A 914 -25.82 14.96 61.24
C GLY A 914 -25.77 15.66 59.88
N GLY A 915 -26.93 16.05 59.33
CA GLY A 915 -27.13 16.66 57.99
C GLY A 915 -26.29 17.90 57.65
N LEU A 916 -26.17 18.31 56.38
CA LEU A 916 -27.24 18.64 55.43
C LEU A 916 -26.85 18.37 53.96
N ALA A 917 -27.88 18.26 53.12
CA ALA A 917 -27.86 17.86 51.72
C ALA A 917 -27.72 19.03 50.71
N ALA A 918 -27.00 18.75 49.63
CA ALA A 918 -27.42 18.80 48.22
C ALA A 918 -27.85 20.12 47.51
N THR A 919 -27.21 20.27 46.33
CA THR A 919 -27.74 20.67 45.00
C THR A 919 -27.50 22.09 44.47
N GLY A 920 -27.10 22.13 43.18
CA GLY A 920 -27.37 23.23 42.24
C GLY A 920 -26.16 23.63 41.38
N ALA A 921 -25.61 22.80 40.49
CA ALA A 921 -26.10 22.41 39.15
C ALA A 921 -25.87 23.46 38.03
N ASN A 922 -25.07 23.04 37.03
CA ASN A 922 -25.16 23.30 35.57
C ASN A 922 -24.94 24.74 35.05
N VAL A 923 -24.41 25.00 33.85
CA VAL A 923 -24.70 24.37 32.54
C VAL A 923 -23.55 24.63 31.56
N GLY A 924 -23.20 23.62 30.74
CA GLY A 924 -22.40 23.79 29.53
C GLY A 924 -22.34 22.55 28.62
N ILE A 925 -23.48 21.88 28.36
CA ILE A 925 -23.60 20.81 27.36
C ILE A 925 -24.41 21.32 26.16
N LEU A 926 -23.92 21.06 24.93
CA LEU A 926 -24.61 20.80 23.63
C LEU A 926 -23.73 21.39 22.47
N ILE A 927 -23.42 20.81 21.30
CA ILE A 927 -23.70 19.58 20.51
C ILE A 927 -22.61 19.49 19.42
N GLY A 928 -22.21 18.29 18.98
CA GLY A 928 -21.57 18.12 17.67
C GLY A 928 -21.03 16.71 17.40
N ALA A 929 -21.88 15.78 16.96
CA ALA A 929 -21.50 14.42 16.59
C ALA A 929 -20.75 14.37 15.25
N THR A 930 -19.64 13.62 15.21
CA THR A 930 -18.97 12.85 14.11
C THR A 930 -17.49 12.76 14.50
N VAL A 931 -16.90 11.61 14.86
CA VAL A 931 -16.41 10.57 13.94
C VAL A 931 -16.49 9.20 14.64
N LEU A 932 -17.10 8.25 13.93
CA LEU A 932 -17.06 6.82 14.18
C LEU A 932 -16.35 6.24 12.94
N LEU A 933 -15.34 5.39 13.16
CA LEU A 933 -14.60 4.52 12.21
C LEU A 933 -13.12 4.87 12.07
N LEU A 934 -12.25 4.27 12.90
CA LEU A 934 -10.89 3.78 12.52
C LEU A 934 -10.22 3.04 13.71
N GLY A 935 -10.86 1.99 14.24
CA GLY A 935 -10.31 1.22 15.37
C GLY A 935 -10.82 -0.21 15.48
N ALA A 936 -11.28 -0.81 14.38
CA ALA A 936 -11.81 -2.18 14.37
C ALA A 936 -11.15 -3.06 13.28
N GLY A 937 -9.94 -2.72 12.82
CA GLY A 937 -9.24 -3.45 11.76
C GLY A 937 -8.22 -4.50 12.20
N ALA A 938 -7.62 -4.40 13.40
CA ALA A 938 -6.43 -5.20 13.73
C ALA A 938 -6.70 -6.55 14.44
N VAL A 939 -7.92 -6.84 14.91
CA VAL A 939 -8.18 -8.03 15.77
C VAL A 939 -8.80 -9.23 15.01
N MET A 940 -9.00 -9.13 13.69
CA MET A 940 -9.57 -10.23 12.87
C MET A 940 -8.58 -10.94 11.94
N ILE A 941 -7.26 -10.87 12.19
CA ILE A 941 -6.26 -11.64 11.43
C ILE A 941 -5.59 -12.76 12.25
N LYS A 942 -5.54 -12.67 13.58
CA LYS A 942 -4.89 -13.74 14.40
C LYS A 942 -5.75 -15.01 14.55
N ARG A 943 -7.08 -14.93 14.38
CA ARG A 943 -7.99 -16.08 14.62
C ARG A 943 -8.28 -16.97 13.39
N ARG A 944 -7.87 -16.58 12.17
CA ARG A 944 -8.03 -17.41 10.96
C ARG A 944 -6.85 -18.38 10.73
N ARG A 945 -5.65 -18.09 11.26
CA ARG A 945 -4.46 -18.93 11.05
C ARG A 945 -4.43 -20.19 11.94
N GLU A 946 -5.08 -20.16 13.11
CA GLU A 946 -5.14 -21.31 14.02
C GLU A 946 -6.20 -22.36 13.64
N ILE A 947 -7.26 -21.98 12.93
CA ILE A 947 -8.31 -22.92 12.52
C ILE A 947 -7.90 -23.73 11.28
N SER A 948 -7.10 -23.15 10.38
CA SER A 948 -6.63 -23.85 9.17
C SER A 948 -5.57 -24.93 9.46
N GLN A 949 -4.71 -24.75 10.46
CA GLN A 949 -3.76 -25.80 10.88
C GLN A 949 -4.43 -26.96 11.64
N ALA A 950 -5.54 -26.69 12.35
CA ALA A 950 -6.36 -27.73 12.99
C ALA A 950 -7.17 -28.56 11.97
N PHE A 951 -7.58 -27.96 10.84
CA PHE A 951 -8.34 -28.65 9.78
C PHE A 951 -7.43 -29.53 8.89
N ALA A 952 -6.19 -29.10 8.60
CA ALA A 952 -5.21 -29.91 7.86
C ALA A 952 -4.74 -31.16 8.63
N THR A 953 -4.63 -31.06 9.97
CA THR A 953 -4.24 -32.18 10.83
C THR A 953 -5.36 -33.22 11.02
N ALA A 954 -6.63 -32.82 10.84
CA ALA A 954 -7.78 -33.71 10.95
C ALA A 954 -8.05 -34.52 9.67
N MET A 955 -7.76 -33.97 8.48
CA MET A 955 -7.95 -34.67 7.20
C MET A 955 -6.83 -35.67 6.87
N GLY A 956 -5.60 -35.44 7.32
CA GLY A 956 -4.47 -36.37 7.12
C GLY A 956 -4.57 -37.70 7.89
N ARG A 957 -5.51 -37.83 8.85
CA ARG A 957 -5.72 -39.06 9.64
C ARG A 957 -6.86 -39.96 9.15
N MET A 958 -7.61 -39.59 8.11
CA MET A 958 -8.71 -40.42 7.59
C MET A 958 -8.32 -41.34 6.41
N SER A 959 -7.08 -41.31 5.92
CA SER A 959 -6.66 -42.11 4.76
C SER A 959 -6.03 -43.48 5.08
N ASP A 960 -5.81 -43.85 6.35
CA ASP A 960 -4.93 -45.00 6.67
C ASP A 960 -5.60 -46.22 7.33
N ASP A 961 -6.94 -46.34 7.28
CA ASP A 961 -7.63 -47.48 7.89
C ASP A 961 -8.72 -48.12 6.99
N SER A 962 -8.32 -48.65 5.83
CA SER A 962 -9.12 -49.66 5.11
C SER A 962 -8.30 -50.62 4.23
N LYS A 963 -7.33 -51.33 4.81
CA LYS A 963 -6.88 -52.64 4.30
C LYS A 963 -6.58 -53.61 5.45
N SER A 964 -7.61 -54.29 5.96
CA SER A 964 -7.49 -55.72 6.32
C SER A 964 -8.84 -56.41 6.51
N VAL A 965 -8.93 -57.59 5.88
CA VAL A 965 -9.98 -58.64 5.90
C VAL A 965 -11.09 -58.53 4.88
#